data_AF-A0A4V4IYY5-F1
#
_entry.id   AF-A0A4V4IYY5-F1
#
_cell.length_a   1.000
_cell.length_b   1.000
_cell.length_c   1.000
_cell.angle_alpha   90.00
_cell.angle_beta   90.00
_cell.angle_gamma   90.00
#
_symmetry.space_group_name_H-M   'P 1'
#
loop_
_entity.id
_entity.type
_entity.pdbx_description
1 polymer ?
#
loop_
_entity_poly.entity_id
_entity_poly.type
_entity_poly.pdbx_seq_one_letter_code
_entity_poly.pdbx_strand_id
1 'polypeptide(L)'
;MRSFFLLSAAAALTLASPVPQELDFDLVDVVETPSNVTIPTNTDELIVSYDSDAAAAAVQTSILTGQTEIDISNSTTNSTSSSTLRRRGTCAVQASGSGPVPSPDTASAFLSYSAFASAASGAATPSGYTQAFKNLNASSNAYGYLGFTNLASYDTAKCAQKCNAISGCASFNLYYERDPSKDPGTGCENPASTTNIKCVFWGGDLTTVNANNAGQYRSSFQVVIAGSNGYVNNTIEPADGYTSPSYYGNAAIDAPVDCNGQSTFLGSKVFTGGPFDASLCAAACDAQSATNLKANKATCKFFNTYILARNNVAIGQYCNLYSQTWASSYATYKGSNSGGNKYTVSYSYGFSSSADAGTCKKPSTSTWIISSATATASSTATAQPTTAGGFINWKTFQANGANLGGWLEKEQTHDPIWWASVANLSTTPDEWTLCQTLGDQCGPTLEARYESFLNKSTIDQLASVGVNTLRIPTTYAAWVNVPGSALYHGNQQQYLKAITDYAINTYGMHIIVGLHSLPGGVNNLDIGEALMHDDFFYNTTNLNYAYAAVDSILDFIKASGNLTSWTIGPINEASDNLSGFGTSAGLSDKGAQWIADYINGVVARTAKVDSRIPVMVQDCFKGAAFWEPYFDASANLVIDSHVYYFAAAGTYSQYVAPAVCGQAAFIAEATKFPNFIGEWSLQTMYNNSLAISERQLIFNTQRYAWSKYVSGGSFWTAVSYSTALVDGQGTQRDYWSYTDLISAGVIKSESAFNGTAYC
;
A
#
# COMPACT_ATOMS: atom_id res chain seq x y z
N MET A 1 -6.49 44.81 -74.11
CA MET A 1 -5.09 44.38 -74.00
C MET A 1 -4.56 44.78 -72.64
N ARG A 2 -4.36 43.83 -71.72
CA ARG A 2 -3.33 43.90 -70.66
C ARG A 2 -3.27 42.55 -69.95
N SER A 3 -2.04 42.17 -69.66
CA SER A 3 -1.55 40.81 -69.58
C SER A 3 -1.73 40.18 -68.20
N PHE A 4 -1.87 38.85 -68.19
CA PHE A 4 -1.71 38.01 -67.01
C PHE A 4 -0.28 38.09 -66.48
N PHE A 5 -0.13 38.37 -65.18
CA PHE A 5 1.05 38.00 -64.40
C PHE A 5 0.63 36.95 -63.37
N LEU A 6 1.18 35.74 -63.52
CA LEU A 6 1.17 34.69 -62.50
C LEU A 6 2.19 35.08 -61.41
N LEU A 7 1.72 35.27 -60.18
CA LEU A 7 2.59 35.25 -58.99
C LEU A 7 2.24 34.01 -58.17
N SER A 8 3.21 33.12 -58.08
CA SER A 8 3.21 31.91 -57.26
C SER A 8 3.13 32.28 -55.78
N ALA A 9 2.05 31.90 -55.10
CA ALA A 9 1.95 31.99 -53.65
C ALA A 9 2.79 30.86 -53.03
N ALA A 10 3.98 31.21 -52.50
CA ALA A 10 4.69 30.37 -51.56
C ALA A 10 3.90 30.40 -50.23
N ALA A 11 3.22 29.30 -49.90
CA ALA A 11 2.68 29.10 -48.58
C ALA A 11 3.85 28.99 -47.60
N ALA A 12 4.03 30.01 -46.75
CA ALA A 12 4.88 29.91 -45.59
C ALA A 12 4.31 28.81 -44.68
N LEU A 13 4.99 27.67 -44.59
CA LEU A 13 4.80 26.77 -43.46
C LEU A 13 5.26 27.53 -42.21
N THR A 14 4.30 28.09 -41.48
CA THR A 14 4.48 28.38 -40.07
C THR A 14 4.71 27.04 -39.38
N LEU A 15 5.98 26.69 -39.13
CA LEU A 15 6.31 25.71 -38.11
C LEU A 15 5.71 26.25 -36.81
N ALA A 16 4.69 25.57 -36.28
CA ALA A 16 4.21 25.83 -34.94
C ALA A 16 5.39 25.56 -33.99
N SER A 17 5.99 26.61 -33.46
CA SER A 17 6.89 26.48 -32.32
C SER A 17 6.07 25.90 -31.15
N PRO A 18 6.58 24.91 -30.41
CA PRO A 18 5.89 24.41 -29.23
C PRO A 18 5.67 25.58 -28.25
N VAL A 19 4.44 25.75 -27.79
CA VAL A 19 4.13 26.66 -26.69
C VAL A 19 4.84 26.11 -25.45
N PRO A 20 5.67 26.89 -24.74
CA PRO A 20 6.31 26.44 -23.51
C PRO A 20 5.26 25.93 -22.52
N GLN A 21 5.52 24.82 -21.88
CA GLN A 21 4.62 24.32 -20.86
C GLN A 21 4.63 25.28 -19.66
N GLU A 22 3.54 26.01 -19.46
CA GLU A 22 3.45 26.99 -18.38
C GLU A 22 3.13 26.32 -17.03
N LEU A 23 3.61 26.95 -15.95
CA LEU A 23 3.26 26.59 -14.58
C LEU A 23 1.74 26.69 -14.41
N ASP A 24 1.14 25.71 -13.75
CA ASP A 24 -0.28 25.73 -13.44
C ASP A 24 -0.52 26.75 -12.31
N PHE A 25 -0.83 28.00 -12.68
CA PHE A 25 -1.03 29.09 -11.73
C PHE A 25 -2.27 28.87 -10.85
N ASP A 26 -3.31 28.23 -11.39
CA ASP A 26 -4.51 27.89 -10.61
C ASP A 26 -4.16 26.89 -9.50
N LEU A 27 -3.22 25.97 -9.75
CA LEU A 27 -2.70 25.06 -8.75
C LEU A 27 -1.78 25.75 -7.73
N VAL A 28 -0.86 26.60 -8.16
CA VAL A 28 0.14 27.13 -7.23
C VAL A 28 -0.39 28.29 -6.42
N ASP A 29 -1.26 29.15 -6.96
CA ASP A 29 -1.74 30.37 -6.29
C ASP A 29 -2.57 30.09 -5.03
N VAL A 30 -3.15 28.89 -4.90
CA VAL A 30 -3.86 28.45 -3.70
C VAL A 30 -2.94 27.93 -2.59
N VAL A 31 -1.70 27.55 -2.91
CA VAL A 31 -0.73 27.04 -1.94
C VAL A 31 -0.27 28.18 -1.03
N GLU A 32 -0.48 27.99 0.28
CA GLU A 32 -0.05 28.96 1.29
C GLU A 32 1.49 29.06 1.32
N THR A 33 1.99 30.27 1.56
CA THR A 33 3.44 30.47 1.75
C THR A 33 3.81 30.01 3.15
N PRO A 34 4.69 29.00 3.31
CA PRO A 34 5.04 28.50 4.63
C PRO A 34 5.66 29.58 5.51
N SER A 35 5.30 29.58 6.79
CA SER A 35 5.94 30.44 7.78
C SER A 35 7.38 29.99 8.04
N ASN A 36 8.26 30.94 8.40
CA ASN A 36 9.63 30.60 8.77
C ASN A 36 9.67 29.65 9.96
N VAL A 37 10.28 28.49 9.76
CA VAL A 37 10.58 27.52 10.83
C VAL A 37 11.32 28.17 11.99
N THR A 38 10.79 27.96 13.20
CA THR A 38 11.44 28.36 14.45
C THR A 38 12.09 27.13 15.08
N ILE A 39 13.43 27.13 15.14
CA ILE A 39 14.20 26.02 15.72
C ILE A 39 14.16 26.15 17.25
N PRO A 40 13.78 25.08 17.98
CA PRO A 40 13.83 25.10 19.44
C PRO A 40 15.24 25.43 19.96
N THR A 41 15.30 26.24 21.02
CA THR A 41 16.55 26.60 21.73
C THR A 41 16.69 25.87 23.07
N ASN A 42 15.76 24.96 23.33
CA ASN A 42 15.39 24.56 24.68
C ASN A 42 15.51 23.04 24.89
N THR A 43 15.88 22.31 23.84
CA THR A 43 16.21 20.89 23.77
C THR A 43 17.55 20.75 23.03
N ASP A 44 18.29 19.68 23.31
CA ASP A 44 19.57 19.41 22.63
C ASP A 44 19.39 18.72 21.27
N GLU A 45 18.22 18.13 21.05
CA GLU A 45 17.87 17.45 19.82
C GLU A 45 16.34 17.45 19.63
N LEU A 46 15.93 17.51 18.37
CA LEU A 46 14.58 17.23 17.90
C LEU A 46 14.73 16.56 16.54
N ILE A 47 14.22 15.35 16.37
CA ILE A 47 14.15 14.69 15.06
C ILE A 47 12.69 14.56 14.65
N VAL A 48 12.39 14.98 13.42
CA VAL A 48 11.10 14.73 12.75
C VAL A 48 11.26 13.46 11.93
N SER A 49 10.56 12.42 12.31
CA SER A 49 10.48 11.17 11.55
C SER A 49 9.52 11.35 10.38
N TYR A 50 9.85 10.76 9.24
CA TYR A 50 9.04 10.77 8.02
C TYR A 50 8.79 9.35 7.53
N ASP A 51 7.53 9.05 7.22
CA ASP A 51 7.08 7.80 6.64
C ASP A 51 6.73 8.02 5.15
N SER A 52 7.64 7.58 4.27
CA SER A 52 7.51 7.74 2.81
C SER A 52 6.35 6.92 2.25
N ASP A 53 6.11 5.73 2.80
CA ASP A 53 5.09 4.81 2.30
C ASP A 53 3.69 5.32 2.65
N ALA A 54 3.51 5.82 3.89
CA ALA A 54 2.29 6.49 4.30
C ALA A 54 2.00 7.75 3.46
N ALA A 55 3.04 8.53 3.14
CA ALA A 55 2.91 9.72 2.32
C ALA A 55 2.51 9.37 0.87
N ALA A 56 3.15 8.36 0.26
CA ALA A 56 2.80 7.88 -1.07
C ALA A 56 1.36 7.34 -1.15
N ALA A 57 0.90 6.62 -0.12
CA ALA A 57 -0.48 6.16 -0.01
C ALA A 57 -1.49 7.32 0.10
N ALA A 58 -1.15 8.36 0.86
CA ALA A 58 -1.97 9.57 0.95
C ALA A 58 -2.11 10.27 -0.41
N VAL A 59 -1.01 10.33 -1.19
CA VAL A 59 -1.03 10.89 -2.56
C VAL A 59 -1.96 10.11 -3.49
N GLN A 60 -1.90 8.78 -3.49
CA GLN A 60 -2.82 7.98 -4.32
C GLN A 60 -4.28 8.26 -3.96
N THR A 61 -4.59 8.37 -2.67
CA THR A 61 -5.93 8.66 -2.16
C THR A 61 -6.42 10.06 -2.60
N SER A 62 -5.59 11.08 -2.45
CA SER A 62 -5.92 12.45 -2.84
C SER A 62 -6.16 12.59 -4.35
N ILE A 63 -5.40 11.87 -5.19
CA ILE A 63 -5.57 11.93 -6.64
C ILE A 63 -6.87 11.25 -7.08
N LEU A 64 -7.21 10.12 -6.48
CA LEU A 64 -8.47 9.43 -6.75
C LEU A 64 -9.71 10.24 -6.31
N THR A 65 -9.54 11.18 -5.38
CA THR A 65 -10.59 12.11 -4.93
C THR A 65 -10.56 13.47 -5.65
N GLY A 66 -9.69 13.64 -6.64
CA GLY A 66 -9.63 14.82 -7.49
C GLY A 66 -8.91 16.03 -6.88
N GLN A 67 -8.14 15.84 -5.80
CA GLN A 67 -7.32 16.88 -5.21
C GLN A 67 -6.03 17.09 -6.02
N THR A 68 -5.59 18.33 -6.11
CA THR A 68 -4.39 18.74 -6.86
C THR A 68 -3.28 19.27 -5.96
N GLU A 69 -3.64 19.91 -4.84
CA GLU A 69 -2.78 20.18 -3.68
C GLU A 69 -2.95 19.06 -2.66
N ILE A 70 -1.83 18.52 -2.16
CA ILE A 70 -1.83 17.36 -1.28
C ILE A 70 -0.87 17.64 -0.11
N ASP A 71 -1.45 17.81 1.09
CA ASP A 71 -0.70 17.96 2.34
C ASP A 71 -0.36 16.59 2.93
N ILE A 72 0.94 16.30 3.06
CA ILE A 72 1.46 15.04 3.62
C ILE A 72 1.95 15.19 5.07
N SER A 73 1.65 16.29 5.74
CA SER A 73 2.08 16.59 7.13
C SER A 73 1.75 15.47 8.13
N ASN A 74 0.65 14.76 7.93
CA ASN A 74 0.25 13.61 8.76
C ASN A 74 1.22 12.40 8.67
N SER A 75 2.12 12.38 7.70
CA SER A 75 3.16 11.36 7.51
C SER A 75 4.45 11.71 8.26
N THR A 76 4.44 12.81 9.03
CA THR A 76 5.57 13.24 9.86
C THR A 76 5.22 13.17 11.34
N THR A 77 6.18 12.73 12.16
CA THR A 77 6.00 12.65 13.62
C THR A 77 7.25 13.14 14.34
N ASN A 78 7.05 13.87 15.45
CA ASN A 78 8.16 14.40 16.23
C ASN A 78 8.58 13.41 17.32
N SER A 79 9.87 13.09 17.38
CA SER A 79 10.46 12.19 18.39
C SER A 79 10.43 12.73 19.83
N THR A 80 10.17 14.03 20.02
CA THR A 80 9.96 14.59 21.36
C THR A 80 8.56 14.21 21.84
N SER A 81 8.49 13.12 22.61
CA SER A 81 7.32 12.77 23.43
C SER A 81 6.74 14.01 24.09
N SER A 82 5.40 14.06 24.11
CA SER A 82 4.56 14.96 24.88
C SER A 82 5.13 15.27 26.28
N SER A 83 6.02 16.25 26.37
CA SER A 83 6.15 17.06 27.56
C SER A 83 5.22 18.22 27.32
N THR A 84 4.17 18.35 28.13
CA THR A 84 3.37 19.58 28.21
C THR A 84 4.31 20.78 28.11
N LEU A 85 4.23 21.56 27.04
CA LEU A 85 5.00 22.79 26.84
C LEU A 85 4.63 23.77 27.96
N ARG A 86 5.29 23.65 29.12
CA ARG A 86 5.19 24.64 30.18
C ARG A 86 6.05 25.82 29.75
N ARG A 87 5.43 27.00 29.68
CA ARG A 87 6.16 28.28 29.59
C ARG A 87 7.21 28.28 30.71
N ARG A 88 8.48 28.39 30.35
CA ARG A 88 9.56 28.44 31.35
C ARG A 88 9.36 29.66 32.23
N GLY A 89 9.75 29.55 33.50
CA GLY A 89 9.81 30.70 34.38
C GLY A 89 10.79 31.73 33.82
N THR A 90 10.46 33.01 33.94
CA THR A 90 11.37 34.12 33.67
C THR A 90 12.76 33.84 34.27
N CYS A 91 13.82 33.99 33.49
CA CYS A 91 15.21 33.74 33.91
C CYS A 91 15.59 32.29 34.21
N ALA A 92 14.82 31.31 33.74
CA ALA A 92 15.20 29.89 33.84
C ALA A 92 16.52 29.61 33.10
N VAL A 93 17.43 28.86 33.72
CA VAL A 93 18.73 28.47 33.12
C VAL A 93 18.51 27.60 31.88
N GLN A 94 19.29 27.86 30.83
CA GLN A 94 19.33 27.07 29.59
C GLN A 94 20.55 26.14 29.57
N ALA A 95 20.47 25.07 28.79
CA ALA A 95 21.59 24.17 28.60
C ALA A 95 22.80 24.92 28.01
N SER A 96 23.99 24.59 28.49
CA SER A 96 25.22 25.16 27.93
C SER A 96 25.58 24.44 26.63
N GLY A 97 25.77 25.24 25.59
CA GLY A 97 26.30 24.81 24.31
C GLY A 97 27.80 24.53 24.36
N SER A 98 28.29 23.81 23.35
CA SER A 98 29.68 23.33 23.30
C SER A 98 30.66 24.29 22.61
N GLY A 99 30.18 25.40 22.03
CA GLY A 99 31.03 26.35 21.32
C GLY A 99 31.68 27.39 22.26
N PRO A 100 32.78 28.03 21.82
CA PRO A 100 33.40 29.12 22.58
C PRO A 100 32.49 30.37 22.61
N VAL A 101 32.47 31.09 23.74
CA VAL A 101 31.79 32.38 23.87
C VAL A 101 32.80 33.51 23.60
N PRO A 102 32.61 34.32 22.54
CA PRO A 102 33.53 35.41 22.20
C PRO A 102 33.58 36.50 23.29
N SER A 103 34.74 37.13 23.46
CA SER A 103 34.93 38.28 24.36
C SER A 103 35.23 39.54 23.55
N PRO A 104 34.48 40.64 23.74
CA PRO A 104 33.37 40.81 24.68
C PRO A 104 32.12 40.03 24.26
N ASP A 105 31.31 39.55 25.22
CA ASP A 105 30.06 38.80 24.96
C ASP A 105 28.96 39.71 24.39
N THR A 106 29.04 39.97 23.09
CA THR A 106 28.11 40.81 22.33
C THR A 106 27.79 40.14 21.00
N ALA A 107 26.62 40.44 20.43
CA ALA A 107 26.25 39.95 19.10
C ALA A 107 27.26 40.37 18.01
N SER A 108 27.77 41.60 18.06
CA SER A 108 28.76 42.08 17.10
C SER A 108 30.11 41.35 17.21
N ALA A 109 30.57 41.08 18.43
CA ALA A 109 31.78 40.28 18.64
C ALA A 109 31.58 38.82 18.21
N PHE A 110 30.38 38.26 18.41
CA PHE A 110 30.04 36.92 17.95
C PHE A 110 30.10 36.81 16.43
N LEU A 111 29.46 37.75 15.72
CA LEU A 111 29.43 37.80 14.25
C LEU A 111 30.81 38.04 13.61
N SER A 112 31.75 38.65 14.35
CA SER A 112 33.11 38.95 13.87
C SER A 112 34.18 38.00 14.42
N TYR A 113 33.78 36.96 15.16
CA TYR A 113 34.73 36.05 15.81
C TYR A 113 35.45 35.17 14.78
N SER A 114 36.74 35.45 14.57
CA SER A 114 37.54 34.84 13.49
C SER A 114 37.62 33.32 13.59
N ALA A 115 37.60 32.73 14.79
CA ALA A 115 37.67 31.28 14.95
C ALA A 115 36.45 30.57 14.36
N PHE A 116 35.24 31.17 14.42
CA PHE A 116 34.06 30.62 13.75
C PHE A 116 34.22 30.65 12.24
N ALA A 117 34.70 31.78 11.70
CA ALA A 117 34.95 31.93 10.28
C ALA A 117 36.03 30.96 9.77
N SER A 118 37.10 30.75 10.54
CA SER A 118 38.16 29.80 10.24
C SER A 118 37.66 28.35 10.29
N ALA A 119 36.87 27.98 11.29
CA ALA A 119 36.29 26.64 11.40
C ALA A 119 35.35 26.35 10.22
N ALA A 120 34.41 27.25 9.94
CA ALA A 120 33.49 27.11 8.82
C ALA A 120 34.20 27.09 7.46
N SER A 121 35.20 27.96 7.26
CA SER A 121 35.95 28.03 6.00
C SER A 121 36.86 26.82 5.77
N GLY A 122 37.41 26.25 6.85
CA GLY A 122 38.29 25.07 6.82
C GLY A 122 37.57 23.72 6.87
N ALA A 123 36.26 23.71 7.14
CA ALA A 123 35.48 22.47 7.23
C ALA A 123 35.39 21.75 5.89
N ALA A 124 35.70 20.45 5.89
CA ALA A 124 35.63 19.61 4.70
C ALA A 124 34.17 19.35 4.27
N THR A 125 33.94 19.25 2.97
CA THR A 125 32.69 18.74 2.42
C THR A 125 32.61 17.23 2.64
N PRO A 126 31.56 16.70 3.30
CA PRO A 126 31.40 15.26 3.50
C PRO A 126 31.25 14.50 2.18
N SER A 127 31.66 13.23 2.17
CA SER A 127 31.46 12.36 1.01
C SER A 127 29.97 12.25 0.65
N GLY A 128 29.65 12.33 -0.64
CA GLY A 128 28.26 12.32 -1.12
C GLY A 128 27.53 13.67 -1.05
N TYR A 129 28.17 14.73 -0.55
CA TYR A 129 27.56 16.06 -0.45
C TYR A 129 28.26 17.09 -1.34
N THR A 130 27.51 18.14 -1.70
CA THR A 130 28.02 19.38 -2.29
C THR A 130 27.81 20.54 -1.32
N GLN A 131 28.84 21.38 -1.15
CA GLN A 131 28.73 22.58 -0.32
C GLN A 131 28.01 23.70 -1.09
N ALA A 132 26.80 24.05 -0.64
CA ALA A 132 25.96 25.06 -1.28
C ALA A 132 26.38 26.49 -0.93
N PHE A 133 26.78 26.72 0.32
CA PHE A 133 27.32 27.98 0.78
C PHE A 133 28.26 27.77 1.96
N LYS A 134 29.04 28.81 2.26
CA LYS A 134 30.10 28.76 3.25
C LYS A 134 30.16 30.04 4.07
N ASN A 135 30.32 29.88 5.37
CA ASN A 135 30.59 30.93 6.34
C ASN A 135 29.63 32.13 6.24
N LEU A 136 28.33 31.86 6.17
CA LEU A 136 27.32 32.91 6.23
C LEU A 136 26.96 33.25 7.69
N ASN A 137 26.34 34.42 7.88
CA ASN A 137 25.84 34.90 9.17
C ASN A 137 24.32 34.67 9.33
N ALA A 138 23.81 33.64 8.66
CA ALA A 138 22.41 33.26 8.69
C ALA A 138 22.28 31.73 8.51
N SER A 139 21.28 31.15 9.18
CA SER A 139 20.88 29.76 9.00
C SER A 139 19.85 29.63 7.89
N SER A 140 19.67 28.40 7.40
CA SER A 140 18.70 28.08 6.37
C SER A 140 17.26 28.09 6.87
N ASN A 141 16.36 28.46 5.97
CA ASN A 141 14.92 28.24 6.04
C ASN A 141 14.50 27.52 4.75
N ALA A 142 14.76 26.20 4.71
CA ALA A 142 14.58 25.39 3.50
C ALA A 142 13.30 24.55 3.57
N TYR A 143 13.01 23.82 2.48
CA TYR A 143 11.85 22.94 2.43
C TYR A 143 12.00 21.70 3.32
N GLY A 144 10.91 21.25 3.93
CA GLY A 144 10.85 20.03 4.75
C GLY A 144 11.76 20.05 5.97
N TYR A 145 11.46 20.84 6.99
CA TYR A 145 12.26 20.82 8.24
C TYR A 145 12.20 19.45 8.92
N LEU A 146 13.36 18.84 9.14
CA LEU A 146 13.47 17.50 9.73
C LEU A 146 14.08 17.50 11.14
N GLY A 147 14.25 18.68 11.73
CA GLY A 147 14.76 18.84 13.07
C GLY A 147 16.22 19.30 13.15
N PHE A 148 16.83 19.14 14.32
CA PHE A 148 18.20 19.53 14.58
C PHE A 148 18.84 18.71 15.70
N THR A 149 20.16 18.77 15.78
CA THR A 149 20.95 18.33 16.93
C THR A 149 22.04 19.35 17.27
N ASN A 150 22.40 19.47 18.55
CA ASN A 150 23.59 20.17 18.99
C ASN A 150 24.81 19.24 18.94
N LEU A 151 25.91 19.71 18.35
CA LEU A 151 27.17 18.98 18.28
C LEU A 151 28.19 19.51 19.30
N ALA A 152 29.10 18.63 19.71
CA ALA A 152 30.22 18.98 20.59
C ALA A 152 31.31 19.80 19.88
N SER A 153 31.38 19.71 18.55
CA SER A 153 32.36 20.39 17.70
C SER A 153 31.76 20.66 16.31
N TYR A 154 32.42 21.52 15.52
CA TYR A 154 32.03 21.82 14.15
C TYR A 154 32.44 20.68 13.21
N ASP A 155 31.67 19.59 13.24
CA ASP A 155 31.96 18.33 12.57
C ASP A 155 30.95 18.06 11.44
N THR A 156 31.39 18.28 10.21
CA THR A 156 30.57 18.09 9.01
C THR A 156 30.27 16.62 8.72
N ALA A 157 31.20 15.71 9.04
CA ALA A 157 31.03 14.29 8.81
C ALA A 157 29.97 13.70 9.76
N LYS A 158 30.01 14.10 11.04
CA LYS A 158 29.00 13.69 12.03
C LYS A 158 27.61 14.24 11.70
N CYS A 159 27.53 15.49 11.23
CA CYS A 159 26.27 16.09 10.81
C CYS A 159 25.69 15.37 9.57
N ALA A 160 26.53 15.04 8.58
CA ALA A 160 26.14 14.23 7.42
C ALA A 160 25.66 12.82 7.81
N GLN A 161 26.37 12.14 8.73
CA GLN A 161 25.96 10.81 9.21
C GLN A 161 24.57 10.83 9.81
N LYS A 162 24.22 11.88 10.57
CA LYS A 162 22.88 12.04 11.14
C LYS A 162 21.84 12.34 10.08
N CYS A 163 22.13 13.20 9.10
CA CYS A 163 21.21 13.45 7.99
C CYS A 163 20.94 12.15 7.21
N ASN A 164 21.96 11.38 6.87
CA ASN A 164 21.83 10.10 6.16
C ASN A 164 21.00 9.05 6.91
N ALA A 165 20.84 9.18 8.24
CA ALA A 165 20.03 8.27 9.05
C ALA A 165 18.56 8.71 9.15
N ILE A 166 18.21 9.90 8.66
CA ILE A 166 16.85 10.45 8.71
C ILE A 166 16.22 10.28 7.32
N SER A 167 15.13 9.52 7.25
CA SER A 167 14.36 9.37 6.01
C SER A 167 13.92 10.73 5.47
N GLY A 168 14.12 10.96 4.17
CA GLY A 168 13.82 12.22 3.50
C GLY A 168 14.83 13.36 3.73
N CYS A 169 15.94 13.15 4.44
CA CYS A 169 16.96 14.20 4.62
C CYS A 169 17.78 14.43 3.34
N ALA A 170 17.53 15.55 2.68
CA ALA A 170 18.21 15.95 1.46
C ALA A 170 19.43 16.85 1.73
N SER A 171 19.45 17.55 2.86
CA SER A 171 20.51 18.50 3.16
C SER A 171 20.62 18.85 4.64
N PHE A 172 21.74 19.47 5.02
CA PHE A 172 21.92 19.98 6.38
C PHE A 172 22.67 21.31 6.43
N ASN A 173 22.35 22.11 7.43
CA ASN A 173 23.02 23.37 7.76
C ASN A 173 23.77 23.22 9.09
N LEU A 174 25.08 23.51 9.09
CA LEU A 174 25.93 23.49 10.27
C LEU A 174 26.42 24.91 10.61
N TYR A 175 26.16 25.38 11.83
CA TYR A 175 26.47 26.76 12.21
C TYR A 175 26.66 26.96 13.72
N TYR A 176 27.21 28.10 14.11
CA TYR A 176 27.25 28.57 15.49
C TYR A 176 26.07 29.50 15.77
N GLU A 177 25.34 29.25 16.85
CA GLU A 177 24.22 30.09 17.30
C GLU A 177 24.54 30.70 18.67
N ARG A 178 24.38 32.03 18.78
CA ARG A 178 24.46 32.74 20.05
C ARG A 178 23.12 32.64 20.75
N ASP A 179 23.03 31.81 21.78
CA ASP A 179 21.82 31.65 22.59
C ASP A 179 21.99 32.24 23.99
N PRO A 180 20.90 32.65 24.66
CA PRO A 180 20.99 33.18 26.02
C PRO A 180 21.14 32.04 27.03
N SER A 181 22.08 32.15 27.97
CA SER A 181 22.27 31.16 29.06
C SER A 181 21.08 31.04 30.03
N LYS A 182 20.14 31.99 29.96
CA LYS A 182 18.87 32.01 30.71
C LYS A 182 17.74 32.48 29.80
N ASP A 183 16.52 32.03 30.00
CA ASP A 183 15.36 32.52 29.26
C ASP A 183 15.12 34.02 29.52
N PRO A 184 15.32 34.91 28.52
CA PRO A 184 15.29 36.36 28.76
C PRO A 184 13.92 36.86 29.20
N GLY A 185 13.91 37.70 30.23
CA GLY A 185 12.71 38.37 30.72
C GLY A 185 13.03 39.31 31.88
N THR A 186 12.01 39.71 32.64
CA THR A 186 12.17 40.70 33.72
C THR A 186 13.27 40.29 34.73
N GLY A 187 14.31 41.11 34.87
CA GLY A 187 15.46 40.87 35.75
C GLY A 187 16.62 40.07 35.12
N CYS A 188 16.50 39.68 33.85
CA CYS A 188 17.55 39.05 33.04
C CYS A 188 17.31 39.31 31.54
N GLU A 189 17.03 40.56 31.19
CA GLU A 189 16.62 40.96 29.84
C GLU A 189 17.72 40.70 28.79
N ASN A 190 18.98 40.75 29.22
CA ASN A 190 20.16 40.43 28.42
C ASN A 190 21.16 39.58 29.23
N PRO A 191 20.91 38.27 29.40
CA PRO A 191 21.81 37.40 30.17
C PRO A 191 23.11 37.12 29.37
N ALA A 192 24.10 36.53 30.04
CA ALA A 192 25.30 36.01 29.35
C ALA A 192 24.90 35.00 28.27
N SER A 193 25.67 34.91 27.19
CA SER A 193 25.41 33.95 26.11
C SER A 193 26.02 32.58 26.36
N THR A 194 25.53 31.62 25.59
CA THR A 194 26.14 30.34 25.33
C THR A 194 26.20 30.14 23.81
N THR A 195 27.17 29.37 23.33
CA THR A 195 27.33 29.10 21.90
C THR A 195 26.91 27.67 21.58
N ASN A 196 25.83 27.49 20.83
CA ASN A 196 25.40 26.19 20.31
C ASN A 196 26.05 25.93 18.94
N ILE A 197 26.47 24.69 18.68
CA ILE A 197 26.92 24.25 17.36
C ILE A 197 25.79 23.41 16.79
N LYS A 198 24.95 24.02 15.94
CA LYS A 198 23.71 23.42 15.47
C LYS A 198 23.91 22.75 14.11
N CYS A 199 23.47 21.49 14.04
CA CYS A 199 23.33 20.71 12.83
C CYS A 199 21.83 20.54 12.55
N VAL A 200 21.32 21.19 11.51
CA VAL A 200 19.89 21.29 11.21
C VAL A 200 19.59 20.55 9.90
N PHE A 201 18.55 19.72 9.90
CA PHE A 201 18.21 18.80 8.81
C PHE A 201 17.04 19.33 7.98
N TRP A 202 17.14 19.19 6.66
CA TRP A 202 16.14 19.67 5.71
C TRP A 202 15.89 18.63 4.62
N GLY A 203 14.64 18.55 4.18
CA GLY A 203 14.15 17.69 3.12
C GLY A 203 14.23 18.31 1.73
N GLY A 204 14.80 19.50 1.58
CA GLY A 204 15.04 20.15 0.29
C GLY A 204 16.46 20.70 0.15
N ASP A 205 16.73 21.42 -0.94
CA ASP A 205 18.05 21.99 -1.19
C ASP A 205 18.35 23.24 -0.36
N LEU A 206 19.63 23.44 -0.05
CA LEU A 206 20.13 24.66 0.57
C LEU A 206 20.73 25.57 -0.47
N THR A 207 20.44 26.86 -0.35
CA THR A 207 20.98 27.90 -1.23
C THR A 207 21.36 29.12 -0.40
N THR A 208 22.18 30.01 -0.97
CA THR A 208 22.45 31.32 -0.33
C THR A 208 21.18 32.14 -0.14
N VAL A 209 20.14 31.89 -0.94
CA VAL A 209 18.86 32.61 -0.90
C VAL A 209 18.01 32.17 0.29
N ASN A 210 18.00 30.86 0.60
CA ASN A 210 17.28 30.34 1.75
C ASN A 210 18.07 30.36 3.06
N ALA A 211 19.37 30.71 3.03
CA ALA A 211 20.17 31.06 4.20
C ALA A 211 19.86 32.49 4.71
N ASN A 212 18.64 32.71 5.16
CA ASN A 212 18.09 34.04 5.44
C ASN A 212 17.66 34.27 6.90
N ASN A 213 17.79 33.28 7.77
CA ASN A 213 17.52 33.44 9.19
C ASN A 213 18.77 33.95 9.91
N ALA A 214 18.86 35.27 10.10
CA ALA A 214 19.98 35.93 10.78
C ALA A 214 19.88 35.93 12.33
N GLY A 215 18.83 35.30 12.88
CA GLY A 215 18.50 35.36 14.30
C GLY A 215 17.50 36.47 14.64
N GLN A 216 17.23 36.65 15.93
CA GLN A 216 16.13 37.46 16.44
C GLN A 216 16.43 38.05 17.82
N TYR A 217 15.66 39.05 18.22
CA TYR A 217 15.68 39.54 19.59
C TYR A 217 14.78 38.71 20.50
N ARG A 218 15.26 38.39 21.71
CA ARG A 218 14.51 37.83 22.83
C ARG A 218 14.66 38.78 24.01
N SER A 219 13.65 39.60 24.29
CA SER A 219 13.80 40.77 25.18
C SER A 219 14.95 41.66 24.67
N SER A 220 15.97 41.96 25.49
CA SER A 220 17.15 42.73 25.10
C SER A 220 18.32 41.86 24.60
N PHE A 221 18.18 40.54 24.58
CA PHE A 221 19.20 39.63 24.07
C PHE A 221 19.05 39.41 22.57
N GLN A 222 20.14 39.57 21.81
CA GLN A 222 20.15 39.30 20.37
C GLN A 222 20.74 37.91 20.09
N VAL A 223 19.90 37.01 19.56
CA VAL A 223 20.32 35.75 18.95
C VAL A 223 20.90 36.05 17.58
N VAL A 224 22.09 35.54 17.30
CA VAL A 224 22.79 35.72 16.02
C VAL A 224 23.46 34.42 15.60
N ILE A 225 23.66 34.28 14.29
CA ILE A 225 24.24 33.09 13.67
C ILE A 225 25.55 33.47 12.99
N ALA A 226 26.57 32.62 13.11
CA ALA A 226 27.87 32.81 12.47
C ALA A 226 28.44 31.46 12.00
N GLY A 227 29.36 31.50 11.03
CA GLY A 227 30.03 30.30 10.55
C GLY A 227 29.07 29.29 9.92
N SER A 228 28.05 29.75 9.20
CA SER A 228 27.01 28.88 8.64
C SER A 228 27.43 28.27 7.30
N ASN A 229 27.48 26.94 7.25
CA ASN A 229 27.71 26.17 6.03
C ASN A 229 26.48 25.34 5.67
N GLY A 230 26.18 25.24 4.38
CA GLY A 230 25.09 24.41 3.86
C GLY A 230 25.63 23.29 2.97
N TYR A 231 25.13 22.08 3.15
CA TYR A 231 25.54 20.89 2.42
C TYR A 231 24.32 20.15 1.87
N VAL A 232 24.31 19.87 0.57
CA VAL A 232 23.21 19.19 -0.13
C VAL A 232 23.68 17.82 -0.60
N ASN A 233 22.88 16.79 -0.37
CA ASN A 233 23.16 15.42 -0.81
C ASN A 233 23.14 15.37 -2.35
N ASN A 234 24.14 14.69 -2.93
CA ASN A 234 24.29 14.55 -4.37
C ASN A 234 23.36 13.48 -4.96
N THR A 235 22.71 12.70 -4.12
CA THR A 235 21.77 11.64 -4.50
C THR A 235 20.44 11.83 -3.77
N ILE A 236 19.38 11.32 -4.38
CA ILE A 236 18.07 11.13 -3.76
C ILE A 236 17.70 9.65 -3.84
N GLU A 237 16.79 9.22 -2.99
CA GLU A 237 16.26 7.86 -3.04
C GLU A 237 15.58 7.60 -4.41
N PRO A 238 15.81 6.43 -5.03
CA PRO A 238 15.05 6.01 -6.21
C PRO A 238 13.56 5.88 -5.92
N ALA A 239 12.73 6.00 -6.95
CA ALA A 239 11.32 5.67 -6.87
C ALA A 239 11.08 4.26 -7.43
N ASP A 240 10.40 3.41 -6.66
CA ASP A 240 10.08 2.04 -7.05
C ASP A 240 9.28 2.00 -8.36
N GLY A 241 9.67 1.11 -9.28
CA GLY A 241 9.07 1.03 -10.62
C GLY A 241 9.61 2.04 -11.64
N TYR A 242 10.53 2.92 -11.24
CA TYR A 242 11.15 3.94 -12.10
C TYR A 242 12.67 3.78 -12.22
N THR A 243 13.24 4.45 -13.21
CA THR A 243 14.69 4.51 -13.43
C THR A 243 15.40 5.31 -12.34
N SER A 244 16.72 5.14 -12.22
CA SER A 244 17.55 6.02 -11.40
C SER A 244 17.34 7.51 -11.75
N PRO A 245 17.42 8.42 -10.76
CA PRO A 245 17.12 9.83 -10.94
C PRO A 245 18.07 10.52 -11.92
N SER A 246 17.53 11.33 -12.83
CA SER A 246 18.31 12.24 -13.67
C SER A 246 18.25 13.66 -13.11
N TYR A 247 19.37 14.17 -12.59
CA TYR A 247 19.42 15.51 -12.00
C TYR A 247 19.45 16.63 -13.06
N TYR A 248 18.56 17.61 -12.89
CA TYR A 248 18.39 18.76 -13.80
C TYR A 248 18.71 20.10 -13.14
N GLY A 249 19.08 20.12 -11.85
CA GLY A 249 19.45 21.34 -11.15
C GLY A 249 18.29 22.31 -10.98
N ASN A 250 18.42 23.51 -11.55
CA ASN A 250 17.44 24.59 -11.45
C ASN A 250 16.53 24.73 -12.68
N ALA A 251 16.36 23.63 -13.42
CA ALA A 251 15.48 23.59 -14.58
C ALA A 251 14.56 22.37 -14.55
N ALA A 252 13.32 22.56 -14.98
CA ALA A 252 12.30 21.54 -15.17
C ALA A 252 12.11 21.26 -16.67
N ILE A 253 11.48 20.12 -16.98
CA ILE A 253 11.17 19.71 -18.33
C ILE A 253 10.15 20.67 -18.95
N ASP A 254 10.53 21.24 -20.08
CA ASP A 254 9.66 21.96 -21.00
C ASP A 254 9.41 21.03 -22.19
N ALA A 255 8.40 20.18 -22.06
CA ALA A 255 8.18 19.08 -22.99
C ALA A 255 7.65 19.59 -24.35
N PRO A 256 8.28 19.20 -25.47
CA PRO A 256 7.67 19.42 -26.77
C PRO A 256 6.52 18.43 -27.03
N VAL A 257 5.87 18.56 -28.19
CA VAL A 257 4.89 17.56 -28.67
C VAL A 257 5.58 16.26 -29.08
N ASP A 258 4.82 15.16 -29.06
CA ASP A 258 5.28 13.84 -29.47
C ASP A 258 5.53 13.73 -30.99
N CYS A 259 5.96 12.54 -31.44
CA CYS A 259 6.24 12.25 -32.84
C CYS A 259 5.01 12.30 -33.79
N ASN A 260 3.81 12.38 -33.22
CA ASN A 260 2.52 12.54 -33.91
C ASN A 260 1.95 13.97 -33.76
N GLY A 261 2.69 14.89 -33.14
CA GLY A 261 2.27 16.28 -32.91
C GLY A 261 1.29 16.47 -31.75
N GLN A 262 1.18 15.51 -30.83
CA GLN A 262 0.29 15.55 -29.66
C GLN A 262 1.03 15.98 -28.39
N SER A 263 0.33 16.64 -27.46
CA SER A 263 0.90 16.93 -26.13
C SER A 263 1.15 15.63 -25.36
N THR A 264 2.30 15.56 -24.68
CA THR A 264 2.61 14.47 -23.75
C THR A 264 2.29 14.82 -22.30
N PHE A 265 1.95 16.08 -22.01
CA PHE A 265 1.70 16.54 -20.66
C PHE A 265 0.33 16.08 -20.16
N LEU A 266 0.32 15.45 -18.97
CA LEU A 266 -0.88 14.85 -18.36
C LEU A 266 -1.42 15.66 -17.19
N GLY A 267 -0.64 16.62 -16.67
CA GLY A 267 -1.03 17.47 -15.55
C GLY A 267 0.05 17.58 -14.47
N SER A 268 -0.23 18.43 -13.49
CA SER A 268 0.67 18.71 -12.37
C SER A 268 0.09 18.27 -11.03
N LYS A 269 0.97 18.11 -10.03
CA LYS A 269 0.63 17.99 -8.60
C LYS A 269 1.60 18.83 -7.77
N VAL A 270 1.13 19.31 -6.61
CA VAL A 270 1.96 20.00 -5.62
C VAL A 270 1.79 19.36 -4.24
N PHE A 271 2.92 19.08 -3.59
CA PHE A 271 3.00 18.45 -2.27
C PHE A 271 3.54 19.41 -1.23
N THR A 272 2.89 19.46 -0.08
CA THR A 272 3.24 20.33 1.06
C THR A 272 3.36 19.51 2.35
N GLY A 273 3.97 20.09 3.38
CA GLY A 273 3.98 19.47 4.72
C GLY A 273 5.01 18.36 4.96
N GLY A 274 5.83 17.97 3.99
CA GLY A 274 6.86 16.93 4.15
C GLY A 274 8.19 17.24 3.45
N PRO A 275 9.17 16.31 3.49
CA PRO A 275 10.41 16.42 2.74
C PRO A 275 10.20 16.15 1.25
N PHE A 276 11.22 16.44 0.43
CA PHE A 276 11.22 16.06 -0.98
C PHE A 276 11.33 14.54 -1.11
N ASP A 277 10.35 13.92 -1.75
CA ASP A 277 10.31 12.48 -1.96
C ASP A 277 9.79 12.13 -3.36
N ALA A 278 10.62 11.46 -4.15
CA ALA A 278 10.28 11.05 -5.51
C ALA A 278 9.13 10.03 -5.55
N SER A 279 8.92 9.26 -4.47
CA SER A 279 7.83 8.29 -4.34
C SER A 279 6.45 8.96 -4.47
N LEU A 280 6.32 10.23 -4.07
CA LEU A 280 5.07 10.99 -4.17
C LEU A 280 4.69 11.24 -5.62
N CYS A 281 5.65 11.62 -6.47
CA CYS A 281 5.38 11.82 -7.89
C CYS A 281 5.21 10.50 -8.65
N ALA A 282 5.87 9.42 -8.20
CA ALA A 282 5.65 8.07 -8.71
C ALA A 282 4.21 7.62 -8.42
N ALA A 283 3.78 7.70 -7.15
CA ALA A 283 2.41 7.46 -6.73
C ALA A 283 1.41 8.30 -7.52
N ALA A 284 1.74 9.57 -7.80
CA ALA A 284 0.89 10.42 -8.62
C ALA A 284 0.82 10.01 -10.10
N CYS A 285 1.96 9.61 -10.68
CA CYS A 285 2.05 9.11 -12.04
C CYS A 285 1.27 7.79 -12.18
N ASP A 286 1.35 6.90 -11.21
CA ASP A 286 0.61 5.63 -11.18
C ASP A 286 -0.90 5.86 -11.02
N ALA A 287 -1.32 6.72 -10.08
CA ALA A 287 -2.72 7.06 -9.88
C ALA A 287 -3.35 7.78 -11.10
N GLN A 288 -2.59 8.69 -11.74
CA GLN A 288 -3.01 9.33 -12.98
C GLN A 288 -3.10 8.33 -14.14
N SER A 289 -2.17 7.37 -14.22
CA SER A 289 -2.22 6.29 -15.21
C SER A 289 -3.45 5.41 -15.04
N ALA A 290 -3.76 5.01 -13.81
CA ALA A 290 -4.96 4.24 -13.50
C ALA A 290 -6.24 4.99 -13.92
N THR A 291 -6.30 6.31 -13.68
CA THR A 291 -7.43 7.16 -14.10
C THR A 291 -7.51 7.27 -15.62
N ASN A 292 -6.38 7.51 -16.29
CA ASN A 292 -6.33 7.69 -17.74
C ASN A 292 -6.64 6.40 -18.50
N LEU A 293 -6.20 5.24 -18.00
CA LEU A 293 -6.49 3.93 -18.59
C LEU A 293 -8.00 3.67 -18.66
N LYS A 294 -8.73 3.96 -17.58
CA LYS A 294 -10.21 3.85 -17.53
C LYS A 294 -10.91 4.76 -18.55
N ALA A 295 -10.33 5.93 -18.82
CA ALA A 295 -10.85 6.92 -19.76
C ALA A 295 -10.34 6.72 -21.20
N ASN A 296 -9.58 5.65 -21.48
CA ASN A 296 -8.88 5.42 -22.73
C ASN A 296 -8.01 6.62 -23.18
N LYS A 297 -7.29 7.21 -22.21
CA LYS A 297 -6.36 8.35 -22.38
C LYS A 297 -4.92 7.88 -22.15
N ALA A 298 -3.96 8.70 -22.58
CA ALA A 298 -2.53 8.41 -22.43
C ALA A 298 -2.15 8.26 -20.94
N THR A 299 -1.47 7.18 -20.59
CA THR A 299 -1.00 6.90 -19.22
C THR A 299 0.34 7.58 -18.96
N CYS A 300 0.66 7.83 -17.69
CA CYS A 300 1.91 8.46 -17.29
C CYS A 300 3.07 7.45 -17.38
N LYS A 301 4.18 7.90 -17.99
CA LYS A 301 5.38 7.12 -18.30
C LYS A 301 6.66 7.80 -17.81
N PHE A 302 6.55 9.07 -17.46
CA PHE A 302 7.67 9.88 -17.00
C PHE A 302 7.13 10.99 -16.09
N PHE A 303 7.88 11.32 -15.06
CA PHE A 303 7.61 12.51 -14.26
C PHE A 303 8.89 13.32 -14.05
N ASN A 304 8.71 14.65 -13.98
CA ASN A 304 9.74 15.56 -13.51
C ASN A 304 9.27 16.20 -12.20
N THR A 305 10.08 16.04 -11.16
CA THR A 305 9.82 16.58 -9.83
C THR A 305 10.86 17.62 -9.42
N TYR A 306 10.45 18.68 -8.75
CA TYR A 306 11.33 19.77 -8.32
C TYR A 306 10.75 20.56 -7.15
N ILE A 307 11.60 21.30 -6.45
CA ILE A 307 11.14 22.28 -5.45
C ILE A 307 10.75 23.56 -6.18
N LEU A 308 9.52 24.00 -5.93
CA LEU A 308 9.01 25.27 -6.45
C LEU A 308 9.07 26.33 -5.34
N ALA A 309 9.68 27.47 -5.64
CA ALA A 309 9.71 28.61 -4.73
C ALA A 309 8.92 29.79 -5.29
N ARG A 310 8.16 30.47 -4.41
CA ARG A 310 7.50 31.75 -4.66
C ARG A 310 8.23 32.84 -3.90
N ASN A 311 8.71 33.86 -4.60
CA ASN A 311 9.44 34.99 -4.01
C ASN A 311 10.57 34.54 -3.08
N ASN A 312 11.33 33.53 -3.52
CA ASN A 312 12.43 32.91 -2.80
C ASN A 312 12.06 32.01 -1.59
N VAL A 313 10.77 31.77 -1.36
CA VAL A 313 10.29 30.84 -0.31
C VAL A 313 9.80 29.56 -0.98
N ALA A 314 10.32 28.41 -0.56
CA ALA A 314 9.84 27.12 -1.06
C ALA A 314 8.39 26.90 -0.63
N ILE A 315 7.50 26.67 -1.60
CA ILE A 315 6.07 26.47 -1.34
C ILE A 315 5.65 25.00 -1.44
N GLY A 316 6.45 24.16 -2.10
CA GLY A 316 6.14 22.74 -2.23
C GLY A 316 7.10 21.99 -3.14
N GLN A 317 7.00 20.66 -3.10
CA GLN A 317 7.50 19.79 -4.15
C GLN A 317 6.45 19.74 -5.26
N TYR A 318 6.86 20.02 -6.49
CA TYR A 318 6.01 20.05 -7.65
C TYR A 318 6.33 18.88 -8.58
N CYS A 319 5.32 18.27 -9.19
CA CYS A 319 5.48 17.16 -10.12
C CYS A 319 4.73 17.45 -11.43
N ASN A 320 5.45 17.37 -12.54
CA ASN A 320 4.86 17.30 -13.87
C ASN A 320 4.80 15.85 -14.35
N LEU A 321 3.63 15.43 -14.83
CA LEU A 321 3.38 14.07 -15.31
C LEU A 321 3.30 14.05 -16.84
N TYR A 322 3.95 13.06 -17.46
CA TYR A 322 4.05 12.95 -18.91
C TYR A 322 3.77 11.54 -19.40
N SER A 323 3.18 11.41 -20.58
CA SER A 323 2.96 10.12 -21.25
C SER A 323 4.18 9.56 -21.99
N GLN A 324 5.30 10.28 -21.96
CA GLN A 324 6.54 9.89 -22.61
C GLN A 324 7.74 10.45 -21.86
N THR A 325 8.83 9.68 -21.86
CA THR A 325 10.14 10.10 -21.35
C THR A 325 10.76 11.25 -22.16
N TRP A 326 11.30 12.24 -21.45
CA TRP A 326 12.05 13.35 -22.02
C TRP A 326 13.51 13.35 -21.57
N ALA A 327 14.41 13.65 -22.50
CA ALA A 327 15.84 13.78 -22.21
C ALA A 327 16.14 15.05 -21.39
N SER A 328 17.25 15.04 -20.65
CA SER A 328 17.71 16.19 -19.85
C SER A 328 17.93 17.47 -20.67
N SER A 329 18.17 17.37 -21.97
CA SER A 329 18.26 18.53 -22.88
C SER A 329 16.97 19.34 -22.98
N TYR A 330 15.83 18.77 -22.60
CA TYR A 330 14.54 19.45 -22.53
C TYR A 330 14.25 20.07 -21.16
N ALA A 331 15.17 19.94 -20.19
CA ALA A 331 15.07 20.64 -18.91
C ALA A 331 15.48 22.11 -19.09
N THR A 332 14.59 22.93 -19.66
CA THR A 332 14.85 24.34 -19.99
C THR A 332 13.99 25.33 -19.21
N TYR A 333 12.92 24.88 -18.56
CA TYR A 333 12.04 25.74 -17.78
C TYR A 333 12.68 26.10 -16.43
N LYS A 334 12.96 27.39 -16.19
CA LYS A 334 13.64 27.85 -14.95
C LYS A 334 12.71 28.56 -13.95
N GLY A 335 11.42 28.59 -14.25
CA GLY A 335 10.43 29.41 -13.53
C GLY A 335 9.82 30.50 -14.39
N SER A 336 8.87 31.24 -13.82
CA SER A 336 8.08 32.27 -14.48
C SER A 336 7.76 33.42 -13.52
N ASN A 337 7.19 34.51 -14.03
CA ASN A 337 6.62 35.58 -13.20
C ASN A 337 5.12 35.66 -13.48
N SER A 338 4.30 35.73 -12.43
CA SER A 338 2.85 35.91 -12.55
C SER A 338 2.29 36.61 -11.32
N GLY A 339 1.31 37.50 -11.50
CA GLY A 339 0.62 38.16 -10.39
C GLY A 339 1.52 38.98 -9.44
N GLY A 340 2.70 39.44 -9.90
CA GLY A 340 3.70 40.10 -9.06
C GLY A 340 4.59 39.15 -8.25
N ASN A 341 4.36 37.84 -8.37
CA ASN A 341 5.18 36.79 -7.78
C ASN A 341 6.23 36.28 -8.78
N LYS A 342 7.42 35.97 -8.27
CA LYS A 342 8.48 35.28 -9.00
C LYS A 342 8.52 33.82 -8.57
N TYR A 343 8.34 32.92 -9.54
CA TYR A 343 8.44 31.48 -9.35
C TYR A 343 9.80 30.98 -9.86
N THR A 344 10.46 30.12 -9.08
CA THR A 344 11.77 29.55 -9.44
C THR A 344 11.83 28.05 -9.14
N VAL A 345 12.57 27.32 -9.98
CA VAL A 345 12.80 25.88 -9.85
C VAL A 345 14.15 25.62 -9.18
N SER A 346 14.18 24.70 -8.21
CA SER A 346 15.40 24.11 -7.68
C SER A 346 15.22 22.60 -7.46
N TYR A 347 16.33 21.90 -7.23
CA TYR A 347 16.33 20.48 -6.86
C TYR A 347 15.48 19.58 -7.80
N SER A 348 15.66 19.77 -9.11
CA SER A 348 14.86 19.10 -10.14
C SER A 348 15.43 17.76 -10.58
N TYR A 349 14.57 16.75 -10.70
CA TYR A 349 14.90 15.40 -11.13
C TYR A 349 13.85 14.81 -12.07
N GLY A 350 14.28 14.00 -13.03
CA GLY A 350 13.39 13.24 -13.92
C GLY A 350 13.50 11.73 -13.73
N PHE A 351 12.37 11.05 -13.89
CA PHE A 351 12.21 9.62 -13.69
C PHE A 351 11.35 9.02 -14.80
N SER A 352 11.83 7.95 -15.42
CA SER A 352 11.11 7.18 -16.43
C SER A 352 10.57 5.90 -15.83
N SER A 353 9.37 5.48 -16.25
CA SER A 353 8.88 4.15 -15.88
C SER A 353 9.83 3.09 -16.43
N SER A 354 10.23 2.16 -15.56
CA SER A 354 11.10 1.03 -15.91
C SER A 354 10.38 0.00 -16.79
N ALA A 355 9.04 -0.05 -16.71
CA ALA A 355 8.22 -0.97 -17.50
C ALA A 355 8.02 -0.49 -18.95
N ASP A 356 7.82 0.82 -19.14
CA ASP A 356 7.59 1.42 -20.45
C ASP A 356 7.89 2.92 -20.44
N ALA A 357 8.88 3.35 -21.22
CA ALA A 357 9.27 4.76 -21.34
C ALA A 357 8.30 5.62 -22.17
N GLY A 358 7.24 5.04 -22.74
CA GLY A 358 6.23 5.76 -23.52
C GLY A 358 6.72 6.15 -24.91
N THR A 359 7.47 5.29 -25.59
CA THR A 359 8.07 5.62 -26.90
C THR A 359 6.97 5.87 -27.94
N CYS A 360 6.88 7.10 -28.45
CA CYS A 360 5.93 7.45 -29.50
C CYS A 360 6.18 6.63 -30.78
N LYS A 361 5.13 5.97 -31.29
CA LYS A 361 5.13 5.22 -32.55
C LYS A 361 4.26 5.96 -33.57
N LYS A 362 4.77 6.15 -34.79
CA LYS A 362 3.96 6.66 -35.91
C LYS A 362 3.03 5.54 -36.41
N PRO A 363 1.72 5.79 -36.62
CA PRO A 363 0.81 4.77 -37.13
C PRO A 363 1.27 4.25 -38.50
N SER A 364 1.49 2.94 -38.62
CA SER A 364 1.59 2.25 -39.91
C SER A 364 0.19 1.83 -40.36
N THR A 365 -0.24 2.29 -41.53
CA THR A 365 -1.57 2.01 -42.12
C THR A 365 -1.84 0.51 -42.23
N SER A 366 -2.78 -0.01 -41.44
CA SER A 366 -3.40 -1.31 -41.67
C SER A 366 -4.90 -1.21 -41.40
N THR A 367 -5.66 -1.65 -42.40
CA THR A 367 -7.12 -1.51 -42.50
C THR A 367 -7.80 -2.69 -41.80
N TRP A 368 -8.61 -2.43 -40.77
CA TRP A 368 -9.51 -3.43 -40.20
C TRP A 368 -10.96 -2.95 -40.27
N ILE A 369 -11.82 -3.85 -40.77
CA ILE A 369 -13.26 -3.69 -40.97
C ILE A 369 -13.96 -3.83 -39.61
N ILE A 370 -14.83 -2.88 -39.28
CA ILE A 370 -15.69 -2.92 -38.08
C ILE A 370 -17.04 -3.53 -38.48
N SER A 371 -17.46 -4.60 -37.81
CA SER A 371 -18.85 -5.04 -37.75
C SER A 371 -19.43 -4.64 -36.40
N SER A 372 -20.57 -3.96 -36.43
CA SER A 372 -21.32 -3.50 -35.27
C SER A 372 -22.41 -4.52 -34.90
N ALA A 373 -22.50 -4.86 -33.62
CA ALA A 373 -23.68 -5.51 -33.04
C ALA A 373 -23.99 -4.88 -31.67
N THR A 374 -25.19 -4.33 -31.57
CA THR A 374 -25.82 -3.79 -30.35
C THR A 374 -26.37 -4.92 -29.49
N ALA A 375 -26.12 -4.88 -28.18
CA ALA A 375 -26.69 -5.81 -27.21
C ALA A 375 -27.75 -5.11 -26.33
N THR A 376 -28.98 -5.64 -26.37
CA THR A 376 -30.06 -5.35 -25.41
C THR A 376 -30.05 -6.38 -24.29
N ALA A 377 -30.06 -5.93 -23.05
CA ALA A 377 -30.10 -6.78 -21.86
C ALA A 377 -31.53 -7.29 -21.58
N SER A 378 -31.66 -8.58 -21.28
CA SER A 378 -32.85 -9.18 -20.70
C SER A 378 -32.45 -10.17 -19.61
N SER A 379 -33.12 -10.08 -18.47
CA SER A 379 -32.89 -10.83 -17.23
C SER A 379 -33.62 -12.17 -17.23
N THR A 380 -32.86 -13.26 -17.15
CA THR A 380 -33.28 -14.54 -16.56
C THR A 380 -32.02 -15.30 -16.17
N ALA A 381 -31.98 -15.90 -14.98
CA ALA A 381 -30.86 -16.70 -14.49
C ALA A 381 -30.58 -17.88 -15.44
N THR A 382 -29.60 -17.70 -16.31
CA THR A 382 -29.08 -18.76 -17.19
C THR A 382 -28.04 -19.58 -16.44
N ALA A 383 -28.15 -20.90 -16.56
CA ALA A 383 -27.12 -21.83 -16.11
C ALA A 383 -25.72 -21.34 -16.56
N GLN A 384 -24.79 -21.25 -15.61
CA GLN A 384 -23.42 -20.83 -15.87
C GLN A 384 -22.76 -21.78 -16.89
N PRO A 385 -21.92 -21.25 -17.81
CA PRO A 385 -21.35 -22.05 -18.88
C PRO A 385 -20.50 -23.20 -18.33
N THR A 386 -20.89 -24.43 -18.64
CA THR A 386 -20.14 -25.66 -18.34
C THR A 386 -19.37 -26.12 -19.58
N THR A 387 -18.28 -26.85 -19.37
CA THR A 387 -17.54 -27.53 -20.44
C THR A 387 -18.28 -28.78 -20.92
N ALA A 388 -17.80 -29.39 -22.00
CA ALA A 388 -18.29 -30.69 -22.45
C ALA A 388 -18.15 -31.73 -21.32
N GLY A 389 -19.28 -32.20 -20.79
CA GLY A 389 -19.34 -33.14 -19.66
C GLY A 389 -19.80 -32.54 -18.33
N GLY A 390 -20.18 -31.26 -18.26
CA GLY A 390 -20.82 -30.65 -17.09
C GLY A 390 -19.88 -30.04 -16.06
N PHE A 391 -18.55 -30.20 -16.20
CA PHE A 391 -17.55 -29.57 -15.36
C PHE A 391 -17.50 -28.06 -15.58
N ILE A 392 -17.26 -27.29 -14.52
CA ILE A 392 -17.03 -25.86 -14.63
C ILE A 392 -15.71 -25.56 -15.34
N ASN A 393 -15.59 -24.36 -15.89
CA ASN A 393 -14.32 -23.77 -16.32
C ASN A 393 -14.13 -22.47 -15.57
N TRP A 394 -13.14 -22.41 -14.67
CA TRP A 394 -12.86 -21.22 -13.87
C TRP A 394 -12.57 -19.95 -14.70
N LYS A 395 -12.18 -20.08 -15.97
CA LYS A 395 -12.02 -18.92 -16.86
C LYS A 395 -13.34 -18.24 -17.25
N THR A 396 -14.47 -18.94 -17.09
CA THR A 396 -15.80 -18.44 -17.50
C THR A 396 -16.85 -18.58 -16.40
N PHE A 397 -16.61 -19.42 -15.39
CA PHE A 397 -17.49 -19.60 -14.25
C PHE A 397 -17.38 -18.39 -13.31
N GLN A 398 -18.53 -17.83 -12.93
CA GLN A 398 -18.61 -16.70 -12.02
C GLN A 398 -19.15 -17.13 -10.66
N ALA A 399 -18.27 -17.15 -9.67
CA ALA A 399 -18.57 -17.59 -8.32
C ALA A 399 -19.08 -16.44 -7.45
N ASN A 400 -20.29 -16.58 -6.92
CA ASN A 400 -20.77 -15.82 -5.78
C ASN A 400 -20.78 -16.76 -4.58
N GLY A 401 -19.72 -16.69 -3.77
CA GLY A 401 -19.42 -17.70 -2.77
C GLY A 401 -19.56 -17.25 -1.33
N ALA A 402 -19.67 -18.24 -0.44
CA ALA A 402 -19.47 -18.08 0.99
C ALA A 402 -18.60 -19.23 1.53
N ASN A 403 -17.71 -18.91 2.47
CA ASN A 403 -16.96 -19.91 3.20
C ASN A 403 -17.83 -20.51 4.30
N LEU A 404 -17.67 -21.81 4.56
CA LEU A 404 -18.20 -22.49 5.74
C LEU A 404 -17.08 -22.65 6.79
N GLY A 405 -16.35 -21.58 7.07
CA GLY A 405 -15.24 -21.53 8.02
C GLY A 405 -15.70 -21.60 9.48
N GLY A 406 -14.83 -22.05 10.37
CA GLY A 406 -15.12 -22.31 11.79
C GLY A 406 -16.05 -23.52 12.02
N TRP A 407 -16.30 -24.33 11.00
CA TRP A 407 -17.16 -25.53 11.07
C TRP A 407 -16.36 -26.82 11.28
N LEU A 408 -15.72 -27.35 10.23
CA LEU A 408 -14.96 -28.61 10.25
C LEU A 408 -13.45 -28.41 10.52
N GLU A 409 -13.02 -27.16 10.50
CA GLU A 409 -11.87 -26.64 11.23
C GLU A 409 -12.40 -25.62 12.24
N LYS A 410 -11.82 -25.57 13.43
CA LYS A 410 -12.29 -24.71 14.52
C LYS A 410 -11.30 -23.58 14.78
N GLU A 411 -11.78 -22.37 14.54
CA GLU A 411 -11.12 -21.14 14.99
C GLU A 411 -11.78 -20.58 16.26
N GLN A 412 -10.97 -20.24 17.26
CA GLN A 412 -11.46 -19.64 18.49
C GLN A 412 -12.09 -18.26 18.24
N THR A 413 -11.54 -17.51 17.28
CA THR A 413 -11.96 -16.15 16.92
C THR A 413 -13.41 -16.10 16.42
N HIS A 414 -13.85 -17.11 15.67
CA HIS A 414 -15.18 -17.17 15.08
C HIS A 414 -16.24 -17.86 15.95
N ASP A 415 -15.84 -18.57 17.01
CA ASP A 415 -16.75 -19.26 17.91
C ASP A 415 -16.37 -19.17 19.42
N PRO A 416 -16.03 -17.98 19.94
CA PRO A 416 -15.44 -17.85 21.27
C PRO A 416 -16.41 -18.22 22.40
N ILE A 417 -17.72 -18.06 22.18
CA ILE A 417 -18.75 -18.38 23.18
C ILE A 417 -18.84 -19.89 23.41
N TRP A 418 -18.89 -20.67 22.33
CA TRP A 418 -18.88 -22.14 22.45
C TRP A 418 -17.53 -22.60 23.01
N TRP A 419 -16.42 -22.03 22.51
CA TRP A 419 -15.09 -22.41 22.96
C TRP A 419 -14.92 -22.22 24.48
N ALA A 420 -15.39 -21.09 25.02
CA ALA A 420 -15.39 -20.80 26.46
C ALA A 420 -16.30 -21.74 27.28
N SER A 421 -17.27 -22.40 26.65
CA SER A 421 -18.15 -23.37 27.31
C SER A 421 -17.52 -24.74 27.49
N VAL A 422 -16.48 -25.06 26.72
CA VAL A 422 -15.82 -26.37 26.73
C VAL A 422 -14.36 -26.30 27.20
N ALA A 423 -13.71 -25.14 27.11
CA ALA A 423 -12.33 -24.95 27.53
C ALA A 423 -12.02 -23.49 27.93
N ASN A 424 -10.85 -23.28 28.54
CA ASN A 424 -10.37 -21.94 28.88
C ASN A 424 -9.66 -21.29 27.69
N LEU A 425 -10.26 -20.21 27.18
CA LEU A 425 -9.78 -19.47 26.00
C LEU A 425 -8.29 -19.11 26.06
N SER A 426 -7.79 -18.69 27.23
CA SER A 426 -6.40 -18.21 27.36
C SER A 426 -5.34 -19.32 27.32
N THR A 427 -5.75 -20.57 27.47
CA THR A 427 -4.83 -21.73 27.48
C THR A 427 -5.10 -22.72 26.36
N THR A 428 -6.14 -22.52 25.56
CA THR A 428 -6.47 -23.35 24.38
C THR A 428 -6.62 -22.46 23.15
N PRO A 429 -5.51 -21.94 22.60
CA PRO A 429 -5.56 -20.94 21.53
C PRO A 429 -5.97 -21.53 20.16
N ASP A 430 -5.87 -22.84 19.98
CA ASP A 430 -6.13 -23.55 18.72
C ASP A 430 -6.86 -24.89 18.94
N GLU A 431 -7.41 -25.47 17.87
CA GLU A 431 -8.15 -26.75 17.90
C GLU A 431 -7.28 -27.90 18.43
N TRP A 432 -5.99 -27.88 18.10
CA TRP A 432 -5.02 -28.85 18.57
C TRP A 432 -4.93 -28.88 20.10
N THR A 433 -4.66 -27.73 20.72
CA THR A 433 -4.52 -27.59 22.17
C THR A 433 -5.85 -27.79 22.87
N LEU A 434 -6.97 -27.39 22.24
CA LEU A 434 -8.32 -27.71 22.72
C LEU A 434 -8.50 -29.23 22.85
N CYS A 435 -8.16 -29.99 21.81
CA CYS A 435 -8.32 -31.43 21.83
C CYS A 435 -7.35 -32.14 22.78
N GLN A 436 -6.11 -31.65 22.92
CA GLN A 436 -5.22 -32.12 23.98
C GLN A 436 -5.81 -31.90 25.37
N THR A 437 -6.43 -30.74 25.59
CA THR A 437 -7.02 -30.37 26.88
C THR A 437 -8.26 -31.20 27.21
N LEU A 438 -9.11 -31.46 26.20
CA LEU A 438 -10.33 -32.24 26.37
C LEU A 438 -10.07 -33.75 26.46
N GLY A 439 -8.95 -34.25 25.92
CA GLY A 439 -8.64 -35.68 25.87
C GLY A 439 -9.77 -36.47 25.18
N ASP A 440 -10.26 -37.52 25.82
CA ASP A 440 -11.34 -38.37 25.29
C ASP A 440 -12.66 -37.61 25.03
N GLN A 441 -12.84 -36.41 25.59
CA GLN A 441 -14.02 -35.57 25.32
C GLN A 441 -13.91 -34.72 24.05
N CYS A 442 -12.72 -34.62 23.42
CA CYS A 442 -12.52 -33.86 22.19
C CYS A 442 -13.49 -34.32 21.09
N GLY A 443 -13.52 -35.63 20.79
CA GLY A 443 -14.39 -36.19 19.76
C GLY A 443 -15.88 -35.91 20.00
N PRO A 444 -16.47 -36.36 21.13
CA PRO A 444 -17.88 -36.08 21.42
C PRO A 444 -18.24 -34.59 21.40
N THR A 445 -17.33 -33.73 21.87
CA THR A 445 -17.55 -32.28 21.90
C THR A 445 -17.57 -31.68 20.50
N LEU A 446 -16.64 -32.10 19.63
CA LEU A 446 -16.57 -31.64 18.24
C LEU A 446 -17.69 -32.18 17.39
N GLU A 447 -18.05 -33.47 17.51
CA GLU A 447 -19.19 -34.07 16.78
C GLU A 447 -20.51 -33.33 17.08
N ALA A 448 -20.76 -33.03 18.36
CA ALA A 448 -21.92 -32.23 18.76
C ALA A 448 -21.87 -30.80 18.19
N ARG A 449 -20.66 -30.21 18.05
CA ARG A 449 -20.51 -28.88 17.45
C ARG A 449 -20.68 -28.92 15.94
N TYR A 450 -20.13 -29.91 15.24
CA TYR A 450 -20.30 -30.09 13.80
C TYR A 450 -21.77 -30.23 13.41
N GLU A 451 -22.57 -30.94 14.23
CA GLU A 451 -24.01 -31.09 14.02
C GLU A 451 -24.79 -29.79 14.25
N SER A 452 -24.36 -28.96 15.20
CA SER A 452 -25.13 -27.79 15.66
C SER A 452 -24.67 -26.44 15.12
N PHE A 453 -23.45 -26.33 14.58
CA PHE A 453 -22.85 -25.06 14.16
C PHE A 453 -23.56 -24.43 12.95
N LEU A 454 -23.84 -25.24 11.92
CA LEU A 454 -24.62 -24.84 10.75
C LEU A 454 -25.47 -26.02 10.27
N ASN A 455 -26.52 -25.73 9.49
CA ASN A 455 -27.43 -26.77 8.99
C ASN A 455 -27.96 -26.41 7.59
N LYS A 456 -28.87 -27.23 7.06
CA LYS A 456 -29.47 -27.02 5.72
C LYS A 456 -30.14 -25.66 5.56
N SER A 457 -30.74 -25.10 6.63
CA SER A 457 -31.34 -23.76 6.56
C SER A 457 -30.30 -22.65 6.38
N THR A 458 -29.05 -22.86 6.81
CA THR A 458 -27.93 -21.97 6.48
C THR A 458 -27.72 -21.94 4.97
N ILE A 459 -27.76 -23.10 4.31
CA ILE A 459 -27.63 -23.22 2.85
C ILE A 459 -28.81 -22.54 2.15
N ASP A 460 -30.04 -22.74 2.64
CA ASP A 460 -31.23 -22.07 2.11
C ASP A 460 -31.11 -20.54 2.17
N GLN A 461 -30.59 -20.01 3.29
CA GLN A 461 -30.37 -18.57 3.46
C GLN A 461 -29.32 -18.03 2.47
N LEU A 462 -28.18 -18.71 2.33
CA LEU A 462 -27.14 -18.33 1.37
C LEU A 462 -27.68 -18.36 -0.07
N ALA A 463 -28.38 -19.44 -0.43
CA ALA A 463 -29.00 -19.59 -1.75
C ALA A 463 -30.03 -18.48 -2.04
N SER A 464 -30.78 -18.02 -1.03
CA SER A 464 -31.82 -17.00 -1.18
C SER A 464 -31.30 -15.65 -1.70
N VAL A 465 -30.01 -15.38 -1.53
CA VAL A 465 -29.34 -14.16 -2.02
C VAL A 465 -28.36 -14.43 -3.17
N GLY A 466 -28.44 -15.62 -3.77
CA GLY A 466 -27.75 -15.98 -5.00
C GLY A 466 -26.36 -16.58 -4.80
N VAL A 467 -26.03 -17.08 -3.60
CA VAL A 467 -24.80 -17.88 -3.43
C VAL A 467 -24.88 -19.13 -4.29
N ASN A 468 -23.85 -19.37 -5.09
CA ASN A 468 -23.76 -20.51 -6.01
C ASN A 468 -22.52 -21.39 -5.76
N THR A 469 -21.63 -20.96 -4.87
CA THR A 469 -20.36 -21.64 -4.58
C THR A 469 -20.15 -21.70 -3.07
N LEU A 470 -19.73 -22.85 -2.54
CA LEU A 470 -19.35 -23.01 -1.13
C LEU A 470 -17.88 -23.40 -1.04
N ARG A 471 -17.08 -22.61 -0.33
CA ARG A 471 -15.72 -23.00 0.06
C ARG A 471 -15.76 -23.59 1.46
N ILE A 472 -15.30 -24.82 1.63
CA ILE A 472 -15.44 -25.58 2.87
C ILE A 472 -14.05 -25.97 3.37
N PRO A 473 -13.51 -25.19 4.32
CA PRO A 473 -12.30 -25.53 5.05
C PRO A 473 -12.46 -26.82 5.85
N THR A 474 -11.44 -27.68 5.81
CA THR A 474 -11.35 -28.89 6.63
C THR A 474 -9.93 -29.04 7.15
N THR A 475 -9.77 -29.57 8.36
CA THR A 475 -8.45 -30.03 8.82
C THR A 475 -8.04 -31.28 8.05
N TYR A 476 -6.73 -31.56 7.95
CA TYR A 476 -6.28 -32.84 7.38
C TYR A 476 -6.80 -34.05 8.17
N ALA A 477 -7.12 -33.86 9.46
CA ALA A 477 -7.61 -34.90 10.33
C ALA A 477 -9.02 -35.38 9.95
N ALA A 478 -9.78 -34.63 9.12
CA ALA A 478 -11.00 -35.15 8.51
C ALA A 478 -10.74 -36.29 7.50
N TRP A 479 -9.51 -36.41 6.99
CA TRP A 479 -9.17 -37.23 5.83
C TRP A 479 -8.17 -38.34 6.15
N VAL A 480 -7.23 -38.07 7.05
CA VAL A 480 -6.16 -39.00 7.42
C VAL A 480 -5.91 -39.00 8.91
N ASN A 481 -5.67 -40.18 9.47
CA ASN A 481 -5.24 -40.34 10.85
C ASN A 481 -3.70 -40.31 10.91
N VAL A 482 -3.14 -39.18 11.35
CA VAL A 482 -1.69 -38.97 11.46
C VAL A 482 -1.23 -39.32 12.88
N PRO A 483 -0.29 -40.26 13.07
CA PRO A 483 0.22 -40.60 14.39
C PRO A 483 0.79 -39.39 15.12
N GLY A 484 0.31 -39.15 16.34
CA GLY A 484 0.75 -38.02 17.16
C GLY A 484 -0.02 -36.72 16.93
N SER A 485 -0.93 -36.66 15.94
CA SER A 485 -1.84 -35.54 15.80
C SER A 485 -2.81 -35.45 16.99
N ALA A 486 -3.00 -34.26 17.54
CA ALA A 486 -4.03 -34.02 18.54
C ALA A 486 -5.37 -33.60 17.90
N LEU A 487 -5.39 -33.28 16.60
CA LEU A 487 -6.63 -32.99 15.90
C LEU A 487 -7.50 -34.24 15.84
N TYR A 488 -8.80 -34.02 15.97
CA TYR A 488 -9.77 -35.10 15.99
C TYR A 488 -9.93 -35.73 14.60
N HIS A 489 -9.78 -37.05 14.51
CA HIS A 489 -10.13 -37.84 13.32
C HIS A 489 -11.42 -38.63 13.57
N GLY A 490 -12.52 -38.21 12.95
CA GLY A 490 -13.85 -38.76 13.21
C GLY A 490 -14.80 -38.67 12.02
N ASN A 491 -16.06 -38.27 12.26
CA ASN A 491 -17.11 -38.30 11.24
C ASN A 491 -17.22 -37.01 10.42
N GLN A 492 -16.19 -36.16 10.35
CA GLN A 492 -16.24 -34.89 9.61
C GLN A 492 -16.76 -35.06 8.17
N GLN A 493 -16.33 -36.12 7.48
CA GLN A 493 -16.79 -36.43 6.12
C GLN A 493 -18.30 -36.70 6.03
N GLN A 494 -18.93 -37.25 7.08
CA GLN A 494 -20.38 -37.50 7.10
C GLN A 494 -21.15 -36.18 7.17
N TYR A 495 -20.72 -35.25 8.04
CA TYR A 495 -21.29 -33.91 8.14
C TYR A 495 -21.09 -33.12 6.85
N LEU A 496 -19.87 -33.15 6.29
CA LEU A 496 -19.54 -32.56 5.00
C LEU A 496 -20.51 -33.07 3.92
N LYS A 497 -20.65 -34.39 3.78
CA LYS A 497 -21.52 -35.01 2.79
C LYS A 497 -22.97 -34.56 2.92
N ALA A 498 -23.49 -34.51 4.14
CA ALA A 498 -24.88 -34.14 4.39
C ALA A 498 -25.21 -32.71 3.90
N ILE A 499 -24.25 -31.79 4.04
CA ILE A 499 -24.37 -30.40 3.57
C ILE A 499 -24.09 -30.27 2.08
N THR A 500 -23.02 -30.89 1.57
CA THR A 500 -22.68 -30.79 0.14
C THR A 500 -23.71 -31.47 -0.75
N ASP A 501 -24.22 -32.64 -0.36
CA ASP A 501 -25.30 -33.30 -1.09
C ASP A 501 -26.54 -32.39 -1.19
N TYR A 502 -26.88 -31.69 -0.11
CA TYR A 502 -28.03 -30.79 -0.09
C TYR A 502 -27.77 -29.56 -0.98
N ALA A 503 -26.62 -28.91 -0.82
CA ALA A 503 -26.23 -27.76 -1.63
C ALA A 503 -26.18 -28.08 -3.15
N ILE A 504 -25.59 -29.21 -3.51
CA ILE A 504 -25.48 -29.66 -4.90
C ILE A 504 -26.85 -30.06 -5.45
N ASN A 505 -27.60 -30.94 -4.77
CA ASN A 505 -28.82 -31.50 -5.34
C ASN A 505 -29.99 -30.52 -5.33
N THR A 506 -30.04 -29.59 -4.37
CA THR A 506 -31.13 -28.62 -4.25
C THR A 506 -30.86 -27.35 -5.03
N TYR A 507 -29.60 -26.87 -5.05
CA TYR A 507 -29.26 -25.56 -5.61
C TYR A 507 -28.25 -25.61 -6.75
N GLY A 508 -27.67 -26.77 -7.06
CA GLY A 508 -26.62 -26.90 -8.08
C GLY A 508 -25.34 -26.16 -7.70
N MET A 509 -25.08 -25.96 -6.40
CA MET A 509 -23.90 -25.24 -5.94
C MET A 509 -22.61 -25.97 -6.30
N HIS A 510 -21.56 -25.21 -6.63
CA HIS A 510 -20.21 -25.73 -6.78
C HIS A 510 -19.49 -25.74 -5.44
N ILE A 511 -18.74 -26.80 -5.15
CA ILE A 511 -18.06 -26.98 -3.86
C ILE A 511 -16.54 -26.90 -4.05
N ILE A 512 -15.89 -26.03 -3.28
CA ILE A 512 -14.44 -26.04 -3.09
C ILE A 512 -14.18 -26.73 -1.75
N VAL A 513 -13.65 -27.95 -1.78
CA VAL A 513 -13.25 -28.68 -0.57
C VAL A 513 -11.77 -28.42 -0.31
N GLY A 514 -11.47 -27.80 0.83
CA GLY A 514 -10.14 -27.27 1.15
C GLY A 514 -9.46 -28.00 2.31
N LEU A 515 -8.18 -28.31 2.16
CA LEU A 515 -7.27 -28.63 3.27
C LEU A 515 -6.76 -27.31 3.84
N HIS A 516 -7.37 -26.88 4.95
CA HIS A 516 -7.03 -25.65 5.63
C HIS A 516 -5.76 -25.81 6.48
N SER A 517 -5.57 -27.02 7.04
CA SER A 517 -4.34 -27.46 7.68
C SER A 517 -3.70 -28.65 6.96
N LEU A 518 -2.38 -28.77 7.04
CA LEU A 518 -1.64 -29.97 6.62
C LEU A 518 -0.80 -30.54 7.77
N PRO A 519 -0.47 -31.84 7.75
CA PRO A 519 0.34 -32.46 8.78
C PRO A 519 1.67 -31.71 8.98
N GLY A 520 2.00 -31.39 10.23
CA GLY A 520 3.18 -30.63 10.61
C GLY A 520 2.99 -29.11 10.64
N GLY A 521 1.89 -28.57 10.13
CA GLY A 521 1.61 -27.14 10.16
C GLY A 521 2.26 -26.37 9.02
N VAL A 522 1.49 -25.47 8.40
CA VAL A 522 1.89 -24.75 7.18
C VAL A 522 2.19 -23.28 7.37
N ASN A 523 1.88 -22.70 8.54
CA ASN A 523 1.98 -21.25 8.74
C ASN A 523 2.19 -20.77 10.17
N ASN A 524 2.48 -21.67 11.13
CA ASN A 524 2.61 -21.35 12.56
C ASN A 524 1.35 -20.78 13.23
N LEU A 525 0.19 -20.75 12.55
CA LEU A 525 -1.07 -20.28 13.08
C LEU A 525 -1.98 -21.44 13.50
N ASP A 526 -3.04 -21.10 14.24
CA ASP A 526 -4.09 -22.04 14.66
C ASP A 526 -4.71 -22.77 13.47
N ILE A 527 -4.92 -22.05 12.37
CA ILE A 527 -5.52 -22.59 11.13
C ILE A 527 -4.61 -23.58 10.37
N GLY A 528 -3.28 -23.47 10.51
CA GLY A 528 -2.33 -24.26 9.71
C GLY A 528 -2.12 -25.67 10.22
N GLU A 529 -2.33 -25.90 11.52
CA GLU A 529 -2.44 -27.17 12.25
C GLU A 529 -2.57 -26.87 13.75
N ALA A 530 -1.64 -26.06 14.25
CA ALA A 530 -1.51 -25.58 15.62
C ALA A 530 -0.53 -24.40 15.65
N LEU A 531 -0.63 -23.53 16.67
CA LEU A 531 0.31 -22.44 16.86
C LEU A 531 1.75 -22.95 16.94
N MET A 532 2.66 -22.26 16.25
CA MET A 532 4.10 -22.58 16.19
C MET A 532 4.47 -23.91 15.51
N HIS A 533 3.53 -24.55 14.81
CA HIS A 533 3.84 -25.72 13.97
C HIS A 533 4.18 -25.29 12.53
N ASP A 534 5.36 -25.71 12.04
CA ASP A 534 5.88 -25.41 10.70
C ASP A 534 6.62 -26.59 10.03
N ASP A 535 6.49 -27.78 10.60
CA ASP A 535 7.15 -29.02 10.19
C ASP A 535 6.62 -29.61 8.87
N PHE A 536 5.64 -28.99 8.20
CA PHE A 536 5.25 -29.40 6.83
C PHE A 536 6.39 -29.16 5.82
N PHE A 537 7.12 -28.04 5.98
CA PHE A 537 8.14 -27.64 5.02
C PHE A 537 9.34 -28.58 5.05
N TYR A 538 9.71 -29.09 3.88
CA TYR A 538 10.85 -29.99 3.68
C TYR A 538 10.78 -31.32 4.43
N ASN A 539 9.59 -31.72 4.88
CA ASN A 539 9.36 -32.98 5.59
C ASN A 539 8.58 -33.97 4.72
N THR A 540 9.28 -35.00 4.23
CA THR A 540 8.68 -36.00 3.33
C THR A 540 7.59 -36.84 4.00
N THR A 541 7.67 -37.08 5.32
CA THR A 541 6.63 -37.84 6.04
C THR A 541 5.31 -37.07 6.05
N ASN A 542 5.37 -35.79 6.41
CA ASN A 542 4.22 -34.90 6.42
C ASN A 542 3.66 -34.69 5.02
N LEU A 543 4.53 -34.52 4.01
CA LEU A 543 4.13 -34.45 2.60
C LEU A 543 3.36 -35.71 2.15
N ASN A 544 3.80 -36.90 2.56
CA ASN A 544 3.10 -38.15 2.22
C ASN A 544 1.71 -38.23 2.86
N TYR A 545 1.55 -37.76 4.11
CA TYR A 545 0.23 -37.69 4.73
C TYR A 545 -0.66 -36.62 4.08
N ALA A 546 -0.11 -35.47 3.68
CA ALA A 546 -0.85 -34.47 2.90
C ALA A 546 -1.37 -35.08 1.57
N TYR A 547 -0.53 -35.84 0.86
CA TYR A 547 -0.98 -36.57 -0.32
C TYR A 547 -2.04 -37.62 -0.03
N ALA A 548 -1.95 -38.34 1.09
CA ALA A 548 -2.98 -39.29 1.49
C ALA A 548 -4.31 -38.59 1.81
N ALA A 549 -4.28 -37.39 2.39
CA ALA A 549 -5.47 -36.56 2.60
C ALA A 549 -6.12 -36.16 1.27
N VAL A 550 -5.33 -35.73 0.30
CA VAL A 550 -5.80 -35.43 -1.07
C VAL A 550 -6.38 -36.66 -1.75
N ASP A 551 -5.74 -37.83 -1.64
CA ASP A 551 -6.28 -39.07 -2.19
C ASP A 551 -7.64 -39.42 -1.55
N SER A 552 -7.81 -39.20 -0.23
CA SER A 552 -9.09 -39.39 0.47
C SER A 552 -10.18 -38.40 0.02
N ILE A 553 -9.84 -37.14 -0.21
CA ILE A 553 -10.75 -36.14 -0.82
C ILE A 553 -11.21 -36.61 -2.20
N LEU A 554 -10.29 -37.09 -3.03
CA LEU A 554 -10.59 -37.60 -4.36
C LEU A 554 -11.50 -38.85 -4.29
N ASP A 555 -11.30 -39.73 -3.32
CA ASP A 555 -12.18 -40.87 -3.05
C ASP A 555 -13.58 -40.41 -2.63
N PHE A 556 -13.69 -39.40 -1.77
CA PHE A 556 -14.96 -38.79 -1.37
C PHE A 556 -15.70 -38.17 -2.55
N ILE A 557 -15.01 -37.42 -3.41
CA ILE A 557 -15.57 -36.84 -4.64
C ILE A 557 -16.09 -37.94 -5.57
N LYS A 558 -15.32 -39.02 -5.79
CA LYS A 558 -15.79 -40.18 -6.57
C LYS A 558 -17.03 -40.83 -5.94
N ALA A 559 -17.03 -41.02 -4.62
CA ALA A 559 -18.13 -41.64 -3.89
C ALA A 559 -19.41 -40.76 -3.89
N SER A 560 -19.29 -39.45 -4.13
CA SER A 560 -20.45 -38.57 -4.29
C SER A 560 -21.33 -38.93 -5.50
N GLY A 561 -20.78 -39.64 -6.50
CA GLY A 561 -21.46 -39.95 -7.76
C GLY A 561 -21.60 -38.76 -8.72
N ASN A 562 -21.09 -37.59 -8.35
CA ASN A 562 -21.10 -36.38 -9.18
C ASN A 562 -19.71 -35.74 -9.15
N LEU A 563 -18.92 -35.94 -10.20
CA LEU A 563 -17.56 -35.37 -10.29
C LEU A 563 -17.54 -33.88 -10.68
N THR A 564 -18.65 -33.32 -11.18
CA THR A 564 -18.63 -32.00 -11.85
C THR A 564 -18.76 -30.83 -10.90
N SER A 565 -19.18 -31.07 -9.66
CA SER A 565 -19.50 -30.04 -8.65
C SER A 565 -18.34 -29.73 -7.70
N TRP A 566 -17.09 -30.08 -8.04
CA TRP A 566 -15.97 -30.03 -7.10
C TRP A 566 -14.75 -29.30 -7.66
N THR A 567 -14.09 -28.54 -6.78
CA THR A 567 -12.71 -28.02 -6.89
C THR A 567 -11.95 -28.43 -5.62
N ILE A 568 -10.66 -28.73 -5.74
CA ILE A 568 -9.80 -29.08 -4.59
C ILE A 568 -8.94 -27.87 -4.22
N GLY A 569 -9.01 -27.43 -2.96
CA GLY A 569 -8.08 -26.50 -2.34
C GLY A 569 -7.04 -27.25 -1.50
N PRO A 570 -5.85 -27.58 -2.02
CA PRO A 570 -4.95 -28.53 -1.36
C PRO A 570 -4.14 -27.96 -0.19
N ILE A 571 -4.12 -26.63 -0.02
CA ILE A 571 -3.38 -25.92 1.02
C ILE A 571 -3.98 -24.52 1.22
N ASN A 572 -3.83 -23.93 2.40
CA ASN A 572 -4.30 -22.60 2.75
C ASN A 572 -3.19 -21.76 3.42
N GLU A 573 -2.98 -20.55 2.93
CA GLU A 573 -2.13 -19.49 3.53
C GLU A 573 -0.79 -19.99 4.08
N ALA A 574 -0.04 -20.75 3.28
CA ALA A 574 1.22 -21.32 3.72
C ALA A 574 2.32 -20.24 3.89
N SER A 575 3.08 -20.33 4.98
CA SER A 575 4.11 -19.38 5.37
C SER A 575 5.20 -20.09 6.17
N ASP A 576 6.44 -20.04 5.68
CA ASP A 576 7.62 -20.49 6.43
C ASP A 576 8.33 -19.32 7.15
N ASN A 577 7.67 -18.15 7.20
CA ASN A 577 8.13 -16.97 7.91
C ASN A 577 6.96 -16.21 8.56
N LEU A 578 6.62 -16.59 9.80
CA LEU A 578 5.52 -15.99 10.57
C LEU A 578 5.60 -14.45 10.67
N SER A 579 6.81 -13.89 10.77
CA SER A 579 7.01 -12.43 10.90
C SER A 579 6.52 -11.62 9.70
N GLY A 580 6.43 -12.26 8.52
CA GLY A 580 5.95 -11.65 7.28
C GLY A 580 4.56 -12.16 6.86
N PHE A 581 3.86 -12.91 7.70
CA PHE A 581 2.55 -13.46 7.37
C PHE A 581 1.56 -12.38 6.91
N GLY A 582 0.72 -12.71 5.93
CA GLY A 582 -0.19 -11.74 5.29
C GLY A 582 0.48 -10.83 4.25
N THR A 583 1.77 -11.02 3.98
CA THR A 583 2.52 -10.29 2.95
C THR A 583 3.39 -11.25 2.13
N SER A 584 3.94 -10.76 1.02
CA SER A 584 4.87 -11.53 0.20
C SER A 584 6.16 -11.97 0.94
N ALA A 585 6.49 -11.34 2.07
CA ALA A 585 7.62 -11.71 2.92
C ALA A 585 7.35 -12.96 3.79
N GLY A 586 6.09 -13.41 3.88
CA GLY A 586 5.70 -14.56 4.70
C GLY A 586 6.13 -15.91 4.14
N LEU A 587 6.55 -15.97 2.88
CA LEU A 587 6.97 -17.21 2.24
C LEU A 587 8.32 -17.03 1.54
N SER A 588 9.30 -17.88 1.85
CA SER A 588 10.58 -17.90 1.18
C SER A 588 10.48 -18.52 -0.22
N ASP A 589 11.43 -18.22 -1.11
CA ASP A 589 11.47 -18.84 -2.45
C ASP A 589 11.61 -20.37 -2.37
N LYS A 590 12.30 -20.87 -1.33
CA LYS A 590 12.45 -22.30 -1.08
C LYS A 590 11.11 -22.92 -0.63
N GLY A 591 10.35 -22.20 0.19
CA GLY A 591 9.01 -22.61 0.63
C GLY A 591 8.02 -22.61 -0.53
N ALA A 592 8.10 -21.58 -1.38
CA ALA A 592 7.32 -21.51 -2.62
C ALA A 592 7.59 -22.69 -3.56
N GLN A 593 8.85 -23.06 -3.78
CA GLN A 593 9.18 -24.25 -4.58
C GLN A 593 8.62 -25.53 -3.96
N TRP A 594 8.72 -25.69 -2.63
CA TRP A 594 8.15 -26.85 -1.93
C TRP A 594 6.63 -26.97 -2.12
N ILE A 595 5.91 -25.84 -2.02
CA ILE A 595 4.46 -25.78 -2.25
C ILE A 595 4.14 -26.08 -3.72
N ALA A 596 4.89 -25.51 -4.66
CA ALA A 596 4.69 -25.78 -6.09
C ALA A 596 4.87 -27.28 -6.42
N ASP A 597 5.87 -27.93 -5.84
CA ASP A 597 6.10 -29.38 -6.00
C ASP A 597 4.93 -30.19 -5.43
N TYR A 598 4.43 -29.81 -4.24
CA TYR A 598 3.25 -30.40 -3.64
C TYR A 598 2.01 -30.25 -4.55
N ILE A 599 1.73 -29.04 -5.03
CA ILE A 599 0.59 -28.75 -5.91
C ILE A 599 0.70 -29.55 -7.22
N ASN A 600 1.88 -29.63 -7.84
CA ASN A 600 2.08 -30.47 -9.02
C ASN A 600 1.81 -31.97 -8.72
N GLY A 601 2.18 -32.44 -7.54
CA GLY A 601 1.81 -33.78 -7.06
C GLY A 601 0.29 -33.96 -6.90
N VAL A 602 -0.41 -32.95 -6.40
CA VAL A 602 -1.88 -32.94 -6.31
C VAL A 602 -2.52 -32.98 -7.70
N VAL A 603 -2.06 -32.16 -8.64
CA VAL A 603 -2.53 -32.17 -10.04
C VAL A 603 -2.38 -33.56 -10.65
N ALA A 604 -1.22 -34.20 -10.46
CA ALA A 604 -0.98 -35.55 -10.96
C ALA A 604 -1.89 -36.61 -10.32
N ARG A 605 -2.28 -36.44 -9.06
CA ARG A 605 -3.24 -37.32 -8.36
C ARG A 605 -4.66 -37.11 -8.85
N THR A 606 -5.09 -35.86 -8.95
CA THR A 606 -6.40 -35.48 -9.48
C THR A 606 -6.58 -36.01 -10.91
N ALA A 607 -5.55 -35.92 -11.75
CA ALA A 607 -5.58 -36.46 -13.11
C ALA A 607 -5.76 -37.98 -13.20
N LYS A 608 -5.41 -38.75 -12.15
CA LYS A 608 -5.70 -40.20 -12.09
C LYS A 608 -7.19 -40.50 -11.84
N VAL A 609 -7.93 -39.53 -11.32
CA VAL A 609 -9.39 -39.61 -11.15
C VAL A 609 -10.08 -38.99 -12.35
N ASP A 610 -9.90 -37.69 -12.55
CA ASP A 610 -10.35 -36.95 -13.74
C ASP A 610 -9.64 -35.59 -13.79
N SER A 611 -8.89 -35.32 -14.85
CA SER A 611 -8.14 -34.07 -15.01
C SER A 611 -9.02 -32.82 -15.18
N ARG A 612 -10.34 -32.98 -15.34
CA ARG A 612 -11.31 -31.88 -15.42
C ARG A 612 -11.74 -31.37 -14.04
N ILE A 613 -11.42 -32.05 -12.95
CA ILE A 613 -11.59 -31.53 -11.60
C ILE A 613 -10.52 -30.43 -11.40
N PRO A 614 -10.90 -29.17 -11.12
CA PRO A 614 -9.92 -28.10 -10.93
C PRO A 614 -9.16 -28.24 -9.62
N VAL A 615 -7.89 -27.82 -9.63
CA VAL A 615 -7.05 -27.69 -8.44
C VAL A 615 -6.76 -26.21 -8.21
N MET A 616 -6.93 -25.76 -6.97
CA MET A 616 -6.73 -24.38 -6.57
C MET A 616 -5.31 -24.17 -6.06
N VAL A 617 -4.73 -23.01 -6.35
CA VAL A 617 -3.40 -22.59 -5.91
C VAL A 617 -3.59 -21.37 -5.02
N GLN A 618 -3.57 -21.56 -3.71
CA GLN A 618 -3.64 -20.43 -2.78
C GLN A 618 -2.32 -19.63 -2.86
N ASP A 619 -2.44 -18.32 -3.06
CA ASP A 619 -1.32 -17.49 -3.51
C ASP A 619 -0.30 -17.13 -2.42
N CYS A 620 -0.56 -17.52 -1.16
CA CYS A 620 0.27 -17.29 0.01
C CYS A 620 0.73 -15.82 0.13
N PHE A 621 -0.12 -14.87 -0.29
CA PHE A 621 0.16 -13.44 -0.31
C PHE A 621 1.34 -13.01 -1.20
N LYS A 622 1.87 -13.91 -2.05
CA LYS A 622 2.84 -13.59 -3.10
C LYS A 622 2.20 -12.94 -4.32
N GLY A 623 0.89 -13.08 -4.46
CA GLY A 623 0.11 -12.66 -5.62
C GLY A 623 0.21 -13.64 -6.78
N ALA A 624 -0.80 -13.61 -7.65
CA ALA A 624 -1.00 -14.60 -8.70
C ALA A 624 0.14 -14.69 -9.72
N ALA A 625 0.75 -13.54 -10.08
CA ALA A 625 1.85 -13.47 -11.04
C ALA A 625 3.07 -14.30 -10.62
N PHE A 626 3.35 -14.37 -9.31
CA PHE A 626 4.50 -15.10 -8.77
C PHE A 626 4.41 -16.60 -9.03
N TRP A 627 3.20 -17.16 -9.00
CA TRP A 627 2.96 -18.59 -9.15
C TRP A 627 2.94 -19.06 -10.61
N GLU A 628 2.73 -18.14 -11.55
CA GLU A 628 2.59 -18.47 -12.97
C GLU A 628 3.74 -19.33 -13.56
N PRO A 629 5.02 -19.07 -13.25
CA PRO A 629 6.13 -19.84 -13.82
C PRO A 629 6.23 -21.28 -13.30
N TYR A 630 5.59 -21.61 -12.18
CA TYR A 630 5.69 -22.92 -11.54
C TYR A 630 4.78 -23.99 -12.16
N PHE A 631 3.79 -23.56 -12.95
CA PHE A 631 2.74 -24.45 -13.45
C PHE A 631 2.57 -24.37 -14.96
N ASP A 632 2.30 -25.53 -15.56
CA ASP A 632 2.01 -25.63 -16.98
C ASP A 632 0.69 -24.91 -17.30
N ALA A 633 0.67 -24.13 -18.37
CA ALA A 633 -0.51 -23.35 -18.78
C ALA A 633 -1.74 -24.21 -19.16
N SER A 634 -1.52 -25.50 -19.46
CA SER A 634 -2.58 -26.47 -19.75
C SER A 634 -3.18 -27.13 -18.49
N ALA A 635 -2.56 -26.95 -17.32
CA ALA A 635 -3.10 -27.45 -16.07
C ALA A 635 -4.42 -26.75 -15.73
N ASN A 636 -5.40 -27.53 -15.25
CA ASN A 636 -6.71 -27.03 -14.86
C ASN A 636 -6.64 -26.40 -13.45
N LEU A 637 -6.01 -25.22 -13.40
CA LEU A 637 -5.74 -24.48 -12.17
C LEU A 637 -6.57 -23.20 -12.07
N VAL A 638 -6.84 -22.80 -10.83
CA VAL A 638 -7.36 -21.49 -10.46
C VAL A 638 -6.52 -20.95 -9.30
N ILE A 639 -6.10 -19.69 -9.37
CA ILE A 639 -5.41 -19.03 -8.26
C ILE A 639 -6.46 -18.57 -7.24
N ASP A 640 -6.19 -18.84 -5.97
CA ASP A 640 -6.98 -18.35 -4.83
C ASP A 640 -6.21 -17.25 -4.10
N SER A 641 -6.74 -16.03 -4.18
CA SER A 641 -6.20 -14.86 -3.49
C SER A 641 -7.10 -14.48 -2.33
N HIS A 642 -6.51 -14.22 -1.17
CA HIS A 642 -7.25 -13.73 0.00
C HIS A 642 -7.06 -12.22 0.13
N VAL A 643 -8.18 -11.49 0.23
CA VAL A 643 -8.18 -10.03 0.24
C VAL A 643 -8.91 -9.52 1.48
N TYR A 644 -8.14 -8.93 2.39
CA TYR A 644 -8.65 -8.39 3.64
C TYR A 644 -8.20 -6.95 3.85
N TYR A 645 -9.09 -6.13 4.40
CA TYR A 645 -8.81 -4.73 4.70
C TYR A 645 -8.60 -4.46 6.21
N PHE A 646 -8.96 -5.39 7.10
CA PHE A 646 -8.83 -5.17 8.55
C PHE A 646 -7.38 -5.02 9.04
N ALA A 647 -6.41 -5.58 8.31
CA ALA A 647 -4.98 -5.54 8.63
C ALA A 647 -4.18 -4.61 7.71
N ALA A 648 -4.84 -3.92 6.78
CA ALA A 648 -4.20 -3.02 5.83
C ALA A 648 -4.20 -1.58 6.35
N ALA A 649 -3.01 -1.01 6.50
CA ALA A 649 -2.81 0.38 6.95
C ALA A 649 -3.60 1.36 6.06
N GLY A 650 -4.21 2.36 6.70
CA GLY A 650 -4.92 3.43 5.99
C GLY A 650 -6.27 3.04 5.38
N THR A 651 -6.84 1.86 5.72
CA THR A 651 -8.16 1.46 5.24
C THR A 651 -9.27 1.92 6.18
N TYR A 652 -10.18 2.74 5.66
CA TYR A 652 -11.34 3.25 6.38
C TYR A 652 -12.62 2.79 5.69
N SER A 653 -13.65 2.43 6.46
CA SER A 653 -14.91 1.90 5.92
C SER A 653 -15.56 2.83 4.91
N GLN A 654 -15.49 4.15 5.13
CA GLN A 654 -16.06 5.15 4.22
C GLN A 654 -15.28 5.33 2.90
N TYR A 655 -14.05 4.80 2.79
CA TYR A 655 -13.15 5.01 1.66
C TYR A 655 -12.65 3.73 0.98
N VAL A 656 -12.95 2.55 1.52
CA VAL A 656 -12.41 1.28 1.00
C VAL A 656 -13.00 0.88 -0.37
N ALA A 657 -14.24 1.26 -0.65
CA ALA A 657 -14.96 0.79 -1.84
C ALA A 657 -14.23 1.10 -3.19
N PRO A 658 -13.69 2.30 -3.44
CA PRO A 658 -12.89 2.54 -4.65
C PRO A 658 -11.59 1.70 -4.74
N ALA A 659 -10.93 1.42 -3.61
CA ALA A 659 -9.69 0.65 -3.58
C ALA A 659 -9.92 -0.82 -4.02
N VAL A 660 -11.05 -1.40 -3.60
CA VAL A 660 -11.50 -2.73 -3.99
C VAL A 660 -11.51 -2.92 -5.51
N CYS A 661 -12.10 -1.97 -6.25
CA CYS A 661 -12.19 -2.04 -7.70
C CYS A 661 -10.81 -2.04 -8.38
N GLY A 662 -9.88 -1.23 -7.87
CA GLY A 662 -8.51 -1.18 -8.39
C GLY A 662 -7.76 -2.48 -8.12
N GLN A 663 -7.87 -3.01 -6.91
CA GLN A 663 -7.24 -4.28 -6.53
C GLN A 663 -7.79 -5.46 -7.35
N ALA A 664 -9.10 -5.54 -7.58
CA ALA A 664 -9.71 -6.56 -8.41
C ALA A 664 -9.18 -6.54 -9.86
N ALA A 665 -9.08 -5.34 -10.45
CA ALA A 665 -8.54 -5.17 -11.79
C ALA A 665 -7.06 -5.56 -11.89
N PHE A 666 -6.25 -5.21 -10.87
CA PHE A 666 -4.86 -5.62 -10.80
C PHE A 666 -4.71 -7.14 -10.73
N ILE A 667 -5.47 -7.81 -9.85
CA ILE A 667 -5.44 -9.28 -9.72
C ILE A 667 -5.82 -9.95 -11.03
N ALA A 668 -6.80 -9.41 -11.77
CA ALA A 668 -7.26 -9.97 -13.03
C ALA A 668 -6.18 -10.03 -14.12
N GLU A 669 -5.26 -9.06 -14.15
CA GLU A 669 -4.20 -8.97 -15.15
C GLU A 669 -2.89 -9.62 -14.69
N ALA A 670 -2.81 -10.09 -13.45
CA ALA A 670 -1.58 -10.57 -12.84
C ALA A 670 -1.09 -11.91 -13.43
N THR A 671 -1.97 -12.75 -14.00
CA THR A 671 -1.57 -14.06 -14.53
C THR A 671 -2.47 -14.57 -15.65
N LYS A 672 -1.97 -15.56 -16.41
CA LYS A 672 -2.74 -16.34 -17.39
C LYS A 672 -3.78 -17.30 -16.80
N PHE A 673 -3.68 -17.63 -15.52
CA PHE A 673 -4.65 -18.51 -14.85
C PHE A 673 -5.88 -17.72 -14.39
N PRO A 674 -7.08 -18.33 -14.30
CA PRO A 674 -8.21 -17.67 -13.67
C PRO A 674 -7.89 -17.37 -12.20
N ASN A 675 -8.32 -16.21 -11.71
CA ASN A 675 -8.19 -15.82 -10.32
C ASN A 675 -9.56 -15.86 -9.64
N PHE A 676 -9.60 -16.28 -8.39
CA PHE A 676 -10.78 -16.30 -7.55
C PHE A 676 -10.41 -15.72 -6.19
N ILE A 677 -11.25 -14.84 -5.65
CA ILE A 677 -11.02 -14.28 -4.31
C ILE A 677 -11.61 -15.23 -3.28
N GLY A 678 -10.88 -16.25 -2.83
CA GLY A 678 -11.45 -17.29 -1.97
C GLY A 678 -11.79 -16.84 -0.56
N GLU A 679 -11.21 -15.73 -0.10
CA GLU A 679 -11.56 -15.13 1.17
C GLU A 679 -11.55 -13.59 1.13
N TRP A 680 -12.60 -12.99 1.70
CA TRP A 680 -12.76 -11.55 1.91
C TRP A 680 -13.88 -11.26 2.93
N SER A 681 -13.87 -10.10 3.58
CA SER A 681 -14.90 -9.69 4.56
C SER A 681 -15.23 -8.19 4.49
N LEU A 682 -16.13 -7.69 5.34
CA LEU A 682 -16.48 -6.25 5.37
C LEU A 682 -15.62 -5.41 6.31
N GLN A 683 -14.86 -6.03 7.21
CA GLN A 683 -14.11 -5.28 8.21
C GLN A 683 -12.95 -4.51 7.56
N THR A 684 -12.86 -3.22 7.87
CA THR A 684 -11.71 -2.35 7.56
C THR A 684 -10.88 -2.11 8.82
N MET A 685 -9.66 -1.59 8.65
CA MET A 685 -8.79 -1.31 9.80
C MET A 685 -9.40 -0.24 10.72
N TYR A 686 -10.02 0.79 10.15
CA TYR A 686 -10.55 1.93 10.90
C TYR A 686 -12.00 2.28 10.57
N ASN A 687 -12.65 2.95 11.53
CA ASN A 687 -13.96 3.62 11.43
C ASN A 687 -15.16 2.73 11.05
N ASN A 688 -15.12 1.42 11.31
CA ASN A 688 -16.21 0.52 10.96
C ASN A 688 -17.56 1.05 11.49
N SER A 689 -18.59 0.95 10.65
CA SER A 689 -19.90 1.57 10.89
C SER A 689 -21.00 0.53 10.78
N LEU A 690 -21.97 0.56 11.70
CA LEU A 690 -23.13 -0.35 11.67
C LEU A 690 -24.21 0.12 10.68
N ALA A 691 -24.02 1.29 10.05
CA ALA A 691 -24.94 1.81 9.04
C ALA A 691 -25.13 0.78 7.92
N ILE A 692 -26.39 0.36 7.72
CA ILE A 692 -26.73 -0.65 6.71
C ILE A 692 -26.26 -0.21 5.32
N SER A 693 -26.43 1.08 4.99
CA SER A 693 -26.03 1.63 3.69
C SER A 693 -24.54 1.54 3.42
N GLU A 694 -23.71 1.68 4.44
CA GLU A 694 -22.25 1.67 4.31
C GLU A 694 -21.74 0.23 4.17
N ARG A 695 -22.19 -0.68 5.03
CA ARG A 695 -21.88 -2.11 4.89
C ARG A 695 -22.41 -2.67 3.56
N GLN A 696 -23.58 -2.21 3.11
CA GLN A 696 -24.11 -2.53 1.78
C GLN A 696 -23.20 -2.06 0.66
N LEU A 697 -22.69 -0.83 0.75
CA LEU A 697 -21.78 -0.29 -0.25
C LEU A 697 -20.52 -1.15 -0.33
N ILE A 698 -19.87 -1.42 0.80
CA ILE A 698 -18.64 -2.23 0.84
C ILE A 698 -18.89 -3.64 0.31
N PHE A 699 -19.96 -4.31 0.76
CA PHE A 699 -20.28 -5.67 0.31
C PHE A 699 -20.56 -5.72 -1.18
N ASN A 700 -21.41 -4.82 -1.69
CA ASN A 700 -21.80 -4.83 -3.10
C ASN A 700 -20.65 -4.42 -4.00
N THR A 701 -19.78 -3.50 -3.58
CA THR A 701 -18.59 -3.13 -4.35
C THR A 701 -17.62 -4.30 -4.46
N GLN A 702 -17.34 -5.00 -3.34
CA GLN A 702 -16.52 -6.21 -3.36
C GLN A 702 -17.12 -7.29 -4.25
N ARG A 703 -18.38 -7.69 -3.99
CA ARG A 703 -19.09 -8.69 -4.83
C ARG A 703 -19.06 -8.32 -6.33
N TYR A 704 -19.33 -7.05 -6.65
CA TYR A 704 -19.32 -6.58 -8.04
C TYR A 704 -17.91 -6.61 -8.65
N ALA A 705 -16.90 -6.12 -7.93
CA ALA A 705 -15.52 -6.08 -8.42
C ALA A 705 -14.98 -7.49 -8.68
N TRP A 706 -15.22 -8.43 -7.75
CA TRP A 706 -14.78 -9.82 -7.90
C TRP A 706 -15.42 -10.48 -9.10
N SER A 707 -16.74 -10.31 -9.31
CA SER A 707 -17.44 -10.87 -10.47
C SER A 707 -17.09 -10.18 -11.79
N LYS A 708 -16.73 -8.89 -11.77
CA LYS A 708 -16.42 -8.11 -12.97
C LYS A 708 -15.03 -8.41 -13.50
N TYR A 709 -14.03 -8.46 -12.61
CA TYR A 709 -12.62 -8.50 -13.00
C TYR A 709 -12.05 -9.91 -12.92
N VAL A 710 -12.47 -10.73 -11.95
CA VAL A 710 -11.95 -12.08 -11.74
C VAL A 710 -13.09 -13.10 -11.82
N SER A 711 -12.87 -14.35 -11.40
CA SER A 711 -13.87 -15.43 -11.47
C SER A 711 -14.88 -15.39 -10.30
N GLY A 712 -15.05 -14.22 -9.67
CA GLY A 712 -15.86 -14.03 -8.48
C GLY A 712 -15.07 -14.21 -7.17
N GLY A 713 -15.79 -14.39 -6.06
CA GLY A 713 -15.18 -14.50 -4.74
C GLY A 713 -16.08 -15.18 -3.70
N SER A 714 -15.48 -15.59 -2.58
CA SER A 714 -16.15 -16.25 -1.47
C SER A 714 -15.92 -15.52 -0.15
N PHE A 715 -17.00 -15.04 0.44
CA PHE A 715 -16.96 -14.24 1.66
C PHE A 715 -16.59 -15.11 2.88
N TRP A 716 -15.70 -14.62 3.75
CA TRP A 716 -15.40 -15.21 5.06
C TRP A 716 -16.25 -14.51 6.12
N THR A 717 -17.22 -15.18 6.75
CA THR A 717 -17.68 -16.58 6.62
C THR A 717 -19.22 -16.65 6.72
N ALA A 718 -19.84 -17.79 6.45
CA ALA A 718 -21.29 -17.98 6.49
C ALA A 718 -21.90 -17.69 7.87
N VAL A 719 -21.23 -18.17 8.93
CA VAL A 719 -21.65 -18.04 10.33
C VAL A 719 -20.45 -17.66 11.18
N SER A 720 -20.58 -16.58 11.96
CA SER A 720 -19.58 -16.19 12.95
C SER A 720 -20.27 -15.76 14.23
N TYR A 721 -19.75 -16.22 15.37
CA TYR A 721 -20.15 -15.81 16.71
C TYR A 721 -19.08 -14.97 17.40
N SER A 722 -18.15 -14.38 16.63
CA SER A 722 -17.08 -13.55 17.18
C SER A 722 -17.62 -12.40 18.02
N THR A 723 -17.02 -12.19 19.19
CA THR A 723 -17.33 -11.10 20.11
C THR A 723 -16.24 -10.03 20.13
N ALA A 724 -15.21 -10.16 19.30
CA ALA A 724 -14.12 -9.20 19.25
C ALA A 724 -14.64 -7.84 18.76
N LEU A 725 -14.28 -6.78 19.48
CA LEU A 725 -14.58 -5.41 19.05
C LEU A 725 -13.75 -5.05 17.82
N VAL A 726 -14.34 -4.27 16.93
CA VAL A 726 -13.65 -3.66 15.80
C VAL A 726 -13.40 -2.18 16.09
N ASP A 727 -12.43 -1.57 15.41
CA ASP A 727 -12.31 -0.12 15.44
C ASP A 727 -13.56 0.54 14.82
N GLY A 728 -14.18 1.47 15.54
CA GLY A 728 -15.48 2.03 15.19
C GLY A 728 -16.64 1.40 15.97
N GLN A 729 -17.61 0.83 15.26
CA GLN A 729 -18.89 0.35 15.80
C GLN A 729 -19.03 -1.17 15.68
N GLY A 730 -19.57 -1.82 16.71
CA GLY A 730 -19.95 -3.23 16.66
C GLY A 730 -18.80 -4.21 16.96
N THR A 731 -19.00 -5.44 16.51
CA THR A 731 -18.10 -6.58 16.71
C THR A 731 -17.77 -7.23 15.37
N GLN A 732 -16.75 -8.08 15.31
CA GLN A 732 -16.44 -8.84 14.10
C GLN A 732 -17.65 -9.62 13.56
N ARG A 733 -18.54 -10.15 14.40
CA ARG A 733 -19.78 -10.79 13.93
C ARG A 733 -20.60 -9.90 12.98
N ASP A 734 -20.65 -8.59 13.23
CA ASP A 734 -21.42 -7.63 12.43
C ASP A 734 -20.84 -7.38 11.02
N TYR A 735 -19.61 -7.85 10.75
CA TYR A 735 -18.85 -7.64 9.51
C TYR A 735 -18.36 -8.95 8.85
N TRP A 736 -18.43 -10.08 9.56
CA TRP A 736 -17.89 -11.37 9.14
C TRP A 736 -18.93 -12.50 9.12
N SER A 737 -20.16 -12.29 9.59
CA SER A 737 -21.23 -13.30 9.55
C SER A 737 -22.19 -13.03 8.39
N TYR A 738 -22.08 -13.81 7.30
CA TYR A 738 -22.90 -13.63 6.10
C TYR A 738 -24.40 -13.74 6.41
N THR A 739 -24.79 -14.72 7.23
CA THR A 739 -26.21 -14.93 7.60
C THR A 739 -26.78 -13.80 8.47
N ASP A 740 -25.98 -13.23 9.38
CA ASP A 740 -26.40 -12.05 10.13
C ASP A 740 -26.48 -10.81 9.24
N LEU A 741 -25.60 -10.68 8.24
CA LEU A 741 -25.65 -9.60 7.25
C LEU A 741 -26.88 -9.71 6.34
N ILE A 742 -27.33 -10.91 5.97
CA ILE A 742 -28.63 -11.13 5.31
C ILE A 742 -29.76 -10.67 6.24
N SER A 743 -29.74 -11.13 7.49
CA SER A 743 -30.79 -10.83 8.48
C SER A 743 -30.90 -9.33 8.80
N ALA A 744 -29.77 -8.63 8.82
CA ALA A 744 -29.69 -7.18 8.98
C ALA A 744 -30.10 -6.39 7.72
N GLY A 745 -30.41 -7.09 6.62
CA GLY A 745 -30.77 -6.48 5.34
C GLY A 745 -29.59 -5.85 4.59
N VAL A 746 -28.36 -6.14 4.99
CA VAL A 746 -27.15 -5.70 4.29
C VAL A 746 -26.97 -6.48 3.00
N ILE A 747 -27.03 -7.81 3.06
CA ILE A 747 -26.90 -8.65 1.87
C ILE A 747 -28.29 -8.94 1.30
N LYS A 748 -28.44 -8.72 -0.01
CA LYS A 748 -29.66 -9.04 -0.76
C LYS A 748 -29.29 -9.72 -2.07
N SER A 749 -30.28 -10.36 -2.69
CA SER A 749 -30.16 -10.91 -4.05
C SER A 749 -29.60 -9.87 -5.02
N GLU A 750 -28.71 -10.29 -5.90
CA GLU A 750 -28.10 -9.46 -6.94
C GLU A 750 -29.15 -8.79 -7.85
N SER A 751 -30.30 -9.45 -8.07
CA SER A 751 -31.43 -8.88 -8.81
C SER A 751 -31.98 -7.58 -8.20
N ALA A 752 -31.75 -7.33 -6.91
CA ALA A 752 -32.19 -6.12 -6.22
C ALA A 752 -31.38 -4.86 -6.62
N PHE A 753 -30.23 -5.03 -7.30
CA PHE A 753 -29.32 -3.94 -7.66
C PHE A 753 -28.81 -4.01 -9.11
N ASN A 754 -29.35 -4.94 -9.91
CA ASN A 754 -28.95 -5.22 -11.28
C ASN A 754 -28.85 -3.94 -12.13
N GLY A 755 -27.67 -3.70 -12.71
CA GLY A 755 -27.35 -2.52 -13.52
C GLY A 755 -26.60 -1.40 -12.78
N THR A 756 -26.42 -1.49 -11.46
CA THR A 756 -25.61 -0.52 -10.71
C THR A 756 -24.13 -0.86 -10.84
N ALA A 757 -23.37 0.00 -11.52
CA ALA A 757 -21.92 -0.10 -11.57
C ALA A 757 -21.32 0.40 -10.25
N TYR A 758 -20.59 -0.47 -9.54
CA TYR A 758 -19.81 -0.09 -8.35
C TYR A 758 -18.34 0.20 -8.70
N CYS A 759 -17.91 -0.30 -9.86
CA CYS A 759 -16.73 0.06 -10.63
C CYS A 759 -17.19 0.37 -12.07
#